data_AF-A0A1X2G9V9-F1
#
_entry.id   AF-A0A1X2G9V9-F1
#
_cell.length_a   1.000
_cell.length_b   1.000
_cell.length_c   1.000
_cell.angle_alpha   90.00
_cell.angle_beta   90.00
_cell.angle_gamma   90.00
#
_symmetry.space_group_name_H-M   'P 1'
#
loop_
_entity.id
_entity.type
_entity.pdbx_description
1 polymer ?
#
loop_
_entity_poly.entity_id
_entity_poly.type
_entity_poly.pdbx_seq_one_letter_code
_entity_poly.pdbx_strand_id
1 'polypeptide(L)'
;MDLSNLLNQGDPALTVKDLRDLLTKTSQEKKLALKECNFEYPASPQQAYVYFDLVCRLLLSIDYLNKSDKSTTDNLTLTCLRSCMLGLANKFGLTWITSFPHHLDPATWLLLASKHDDAIPYQLYGMVLGIKQRPTVDVDTWGTAIVCFIQMNNPRINKHLWLTLCYLDPTSSHLVPAYMTFLSQRCDTIDFRKTAAEIGNTKLKGFQQTLTRLGASRLKPAFTELDFIMGKSTFHRLLYQPAFAFLKEKFHSVLQKGTPRPPIEDHPLATNLAVDIPVKADDRIALVQLGLDLWQSQAVKLGREAFDEQLNDLLNMQYPRHEQTVLDLVLAQWAIINPYEIHRKIIVDRMIKICHNNNYQPHVAPFYAFLRVFRFAQATCVDSSPDQLLSITDVDTFANYDYTKLIVPRLLTILKQMSVLKMPDDSSWLVDCVQLAPPVLLTPFVAWLIDEANNDQCDGDPLKSSPAYLRLLPIFGSETLPTFASTLVPLLLTRSSDRTISRLFAVGKVKYRANVVGLFNTFFGAPHPDVQVLIQLFETKSATVVKKFISYLQQSGQLRPQTKYSFLVNQHMIQVIVRLAAHRHPLAIELFNDILTAQQDVWLLRTWVGHNGDGDDPSSKPTAESSLKSTLHGKTPSQDGHWLFLVEQHTLVTVQCSGMISLVQAISALPSAASQQALTDCWLDLWTNERRELTITIPCLLKCLGAFACGSVIVKQMMKQLLQAGLASSAPDYLPRLLDMLILSDLPHGAKMLNLLLDQLSDPWIEPVVAHILDTVLVCIEELRLQTMEQRPDQEAMDTSDVMDGTKYDWSELDECLVAEGTKVVAIDARNINVLAYRVLRFLDLVVLDNVATQSPRRQQLRSSLLQQPMLYEPLAHFFSLDTTSPLAKATLARLLQTCLTLVKKENAPVYTYCTHIINRISPLALQDV
;
A
#
# COMPACT_ATOMS: atom_id res chain seq x y z
N MET A 1 -3.66 -52.21 46.19
CA MET A 1 -4.31 -53.53 46.08
C MET A 1 -4.34 -53.91 44.61
N ASP A 2 -3.57 -54.91 44.21
CA ASP A 2 -3.51 -55.43 42.84
C ASP A 2 -4.81 -56.18 42.52
N LEU A 3 -5.80 -55.49 41.92
CA LEU A 3 -7.06 -56.09 41.44
C LEU A 3 -6.83 -57.06 40.26
N SER A 4 -5.64 -57.03 39.65
CA SER A 4 -5.14 -57.99 38.68
C SER A 4 -5.09 -59.42 39.22
N ASN A 5 -4.93 -59.59 40.55
CA ASN A 5 -4.97 -60.89 41.21
C ASN A 5 -6.39 -61.41 41.49
N LEU A 6 -7.44 -60.60 41.34
CA LEU A 6 -8.84 -61.01 41.60
C LEU A 6 -9.58 -61.48 40.34
N LEU A 7 -9.06 -61.21 39.14
CA LEU A 7 -9.63 -61.68 37.88
C LEU A 7 -8.85 -62.92 37.41
N ASN A 8 -9.55 -63.94 36.88
CA ASN A 8 -9.05 -65.30 36.60
C ASN A 8 -8.84 -66.21 37.84
N GLN A 9 -9.66 -66.08 38.88
CA GLN A 9 -9.64 -66.99 40.05
C GLN A 9 -10.85 -67.95 40.14
N GLY A 10 -11.83 -67.85 39.24
CA GLY A 10 -13.04 -68.69 39.26
C GLY A 10 -13.04 -69.81 38.22
N ASP A 11 -13.87 -70.84 38.49
CA ASP A 11 -14.00 -72.06 37.69
C ASP A 11 -14.73 -71.95 36.32
N PRO A 12 -15.62 -70.97 36.03
CA PRO A 12 -16.22 -70.89 34.70
C PRO A 12 -15.32 -70.10 33.71
N ALA A 13 -14.93 -70.79 32.64
CA ALA A 13 -14.28 -70.20 31.47
C ALA A 13 -15.29 -69.36 30.67
N LEU A 14 -14.93 -68.11 30.33
CA LEU A 14 -15.79 -67.18 29.60
C LEU A 14 -15.61 -67.38 28.09
N THR A 15 -16.35 -68.33 27.49
CA THR A 15 -16.29 -68.61 26.04
C THR A 15 -17.16 -67.65 25.21
N VAL A 16 -17.07 -67.73 23.88
CA VAL A 16 -17.97 -67.01 22.96
C VAL A 16 -19.46 -67.33 23.24
N LYS A 17 -19.76 -68.57 23.63
CA LYS A 17 -21.13 -68.99 23.94
C LYS A 17 -21.61 -68.31 25.22
N ASP A 18 -20.78 -68.32 26.26
CA ASP A 18 -21.10 -67.72 27.56
C ASP A 18 -21.27 -66.20 27.45
N LEU A 19 -20.47 -65.54 26.61
CA LEU A 19 -20.63 -64.11 26.32
C LEU A 19 -21.98 -63.77 25.69
N ARG A 20 -22.47 -64.61 24.76
CA ARG A 20 -23.80 -64.42 24.14
C ARG A 20 -24.91 -64.65 25.14
N ASP A 21 -24.79 -65.68 25.98
CA ASP A 21 -25.77 -65.98 27.03
C ASP A 21 -25.78 -64.91 28.14
N LEU A 22 -24.63 -64.28 28.41
CA LEU A 22 -24.53 -63.18 29.38
C LEU A 22 -25.13 -61.88 28.84
N LEU A 23 -25.08 -61.61 27.54
CA LEU A 23 -25.65 -60.40 26.94
C LEU A 23 -27.16 -60.29 27.18
N THR A 24 -27.88 -61.43 27.27
CA THR A 24 -29.32 -61.50 27.53
C THR A 24 -29.70 -61.37 29.02
N LYS A 25 -28.72 -61.38 29.93
CA LYS A 25 -28.94 -61.32 31.38
C LYS A 25 -29.00 -59.88 31.92
N THR A 26 -29.41 -59.73 33.17
CA THR A 26 -29.50 -58.42 33.85
C THR A 26 -28.12 -57.82 34.15
N SER A 27 -28.04 -56.49 34.30
CA SER A 27 -26.78 -55.78 34.61
C SER A 27 -26.08 -56.28 35.88
N GLN A 28 -26.82 -56.74 36.89
CA GLN A 28 -26.25 -57.30 38.11
C GLN A 28 -25.62 -58.68 37.88
N GLU A 29 -26.29 -59.55 37.12
CA GLU A 29 -25.76 -60.88 36.77
C GLU A 29 -24.51 -60.78 35.89
N LYS A 30 -24.49 -59.82 34.95
CA LYS A 30 -23.30 -59.51 34.13
C LYS A 30 -22.11 -59.10 35.01
N LYS A 31 -22.34 -58.23 36.00
CA LYS A 31 -21.30 -57.78 36.94
C LYS A 31 -20.78 -58.91 37.82
N LEU A 32 -21.67 -59.79 38.31
CA LEU A 32 -21.29 -60.93 39.12
C LEU A 32 -20.40 -61.90 38.32
N ALA A 33 -20.84 -62.25 37.10
CA ALA A 33 -20.07 -63.12 36.20
C ALA A 33 -18.68 -62.55 35.85
N LEU A 34 -18.56 -61.23 35.67
CA LEU A 34 -17.28 -60.58 35.40
C LEU A 34 -16.34 -60.50 36.62
N LYS A 35 -16.83 -60.65 37.85
CA LYS A 35 -15.98 -60.73 39.05
C LYS A 35 -15.32 -62.10 39.21
N GLU A 36 -15.96 -63.15 38.69
CA GLU A 36 -15.59 -64.55 38.92
C GLU A 36 -15.08 -65.24 37.64
N CYS A 37 -14.89 -64.51 36.53
CA CYS A 37 -14.57 -65.11 35.23
C CYS A 37 -13.07 -65.42 35.05
N ASN A 38 -12.80 -66.48 34.26
CA ASN A 38 -11.52 -66.72 33.60
C ASN A 38 -11.67 -66.54 32.08
N PHE A 39 -10.86 -65.69 31.44
CA PHE A 39 -10.96 -65.45 30.00
C PHE A 39 -10.40 -66.61 29.18
N GLU A 40 -11.25 -67.32 28.42
CA GLU A 40 -10.82 -68.36 27.49
C GLU A 40 -10.68 -67.79 26.07
N TYR A 41 -9.44 -67.49 25.68
CA TYR A 41 -9.16 -66.85 24.40
C TYR A 41 -9.26 -67.84 23.23
N PRO A 42 -9.98 -67.51 22.14
CA PRO A 42 -10.11 -68.37 20.96
C PRO A 42 -8.77 -68.79 20.34
N ALA A 43 -8.76 -69.89 19.59
CA ALA A 43 -7.54 -70.40 18.94
C ALA A 43 -7.14 -69.61 17.67
N SER A 44 -8.11 -68.98 16.99
CA SER A 44 -7.88 -68.24 15.75
C SER A 44 -8.05 -66.71 15.93
N PRO A 45 -7.29 -65.90 15.18
CA PRO A 45 -7.41 -64.44 15.20
C PRO A 45 -8.81 -63.93 14.81
N GLN A 46 -9.45 -64.58 13.83
CA GLN A 46 -10.79 -64.19 13.36
C GLN A 46 -11.85 -64.39 14.46
N GLN A 47 -11.79 -65.51 15.18
CA GLN A 47 -12.66 -65.75 16.33
C GLN A 47 -12.34 -64.81 17.49
N ALA A 48 -11.08 -64.39 17.64
CA ALA A 48 -10.67 -63.41 18.65
C ALA A 48 -11.28 -62.03 18.42
N TYR A 49 -11.47 -61.57 17.18
CA TYR A 49 -12.18 -60.31 16.91
C TYR A 49 -13.66 -60.40 17.28
N VAL A 50 -14.34 -61.49 16.92
CA VAL A 50 -15.74 -61.73 17.29
C VAL A 50 -15.89 -61.81 18.81
N TYR A 51 -14.97 -62.51 19.48
CA TYR A 51 -14.91 -62.60 20.93
C TYR A 51 -14.76 -61.21 21.56
N PHE A 52 -13.81 -60.41 21.08
CA PHE A 52 -13.54 -59.08 21.62
C PHE A 52 -14.70 -58.09 21.40
N ASP A 53 -15.35 -58.15 20.24
CA ASP A 53 -16.56 -57.36 19.96
C ASP A 53 -17.69 -57.69 20.95
N LEU A 54 -17.93 -58.98 21.22
CA LEU A 54 -18.91 -59.43 22.21
C LEU A 54 -18.56 -58.98 23.64
N VAL A 55 -17.27 -59.01 24.01
CA VAL A 55 -16.80 -58.46 25.29
C VAL A 55 -17.09 -56.96 25.36
N CYS A 56 -16.78 -56.19 24.32
CA CYS A 56 -17.08 -54.75 24.29
C CYS A 56 -18.57 -54.47 24.46
N ARG A 57 -19.44 -55.20 23.73
CA ARG A 57 -20.89 -55.09 23.87
C ARG A 57 -21.37 -55.46 25.27
N LEU A 58 -20.81 -56.50 25.87
CA LEU A 58 -21.15 -56.94 27.22
C LEU A 58 -20.85 -55.83 28.22
N LEU A 59 -19.63 -55.29 28.19
CA LEU A 59 -19.19 -54.21 29.08
C LEU A 59 -20.03 -52.94 28.90
N LEU A 60 -20.38 -52.59 27.65
CA LEU A 60 -21.24 -51.44 27.34
C LEU A 60 -22.69 -51.67 27.78
N SER A 61 -23.17 -52.91 27.81
CA SER A 61 -24.56 -53.23 28.20
C SER A 61 -24.82 -53.18 29.71
N ILE A 62 -23.80 -52.92 30.54
CA ILE A 62 -23.93 -52.84 32.00
C ILE A 62 -24.37 -51.41 32.37
N ASP A 63 -25.56 -51.28 32.96
CA ASP A 63 -26.06 -50.01 33.49
C ASP A 63 -25.67 -49.81 34.95
N TYR A 64 -25.18 -48.60 35.27
CA TYR A 64 -24.81 -48.19 36.63
C TYR A 64 -25.95 -47.39 37.25
N LEU A 65 -26.75 -48.05 38.09
CA LEU A 65 -28.06 -47.57 38.58
C LEU A 65 -28.06 -46.42 39.61
N ASN A 66 -26.92 -45.78 39.94
CA ASN A 66 -26.91 -44.71 40.94
C ASN A 66 -27.00 -43.33 40.31
N LYS A 67 -28.20 -42.73 40.37
CA LYS A 67 -28.54 -41.38 39.86
C LYS A 67 -27.88 -40.22 40.64
N SER A 68 -27.13 -40.47 41.71
CA SER A 68 -26.57 -39.41 42.58
C SER A 68 -25.12 -39.02 42.29
N ASP A 69 -24.35 -39.86 41.59
CA ASP A 69 -23.00 -39.54 41.15
C ASP A 69 -22.94 -39.69 39.63
N LYS A 70 -22.37 -38.69 38.95
CA LYS A 70 -22.12 -38.74 37.51
C LYS A 70 -21.34 -40.01 37.20
N SER A 71 -22.03 -40.97 36.60
CA SER A 71 -21.59 -42.32 36.22
C SER A 71 -20.13 -42.39 35.76
N THR A 72 -19.25 -42.87 36.63
CA THR A 72 -17.95 -43.41 36.24
C THR A 72 -18.04 -44.92 36.15
N THR A 73 -17.67 -45.48 35.01
CA THR A 73 -17.49 -46.91 34.75
C THR A 73 -16.73 -47.51 35.92
N ASP A 74 -17.30 -48.53 36.57
CA ASP A 74 -16.65 -49.21 37.70
C ASP A 74 -15.25 -49.70 37.28
N ASN A 75 -14.25 -49.56 38.17
CA ASN A 75 -12.88 -50.03 37.94
C ASN A 75 -12.81 -51.49 37.45
N LEU A 76 -13.77 -52.32 37.86
CA LEU A 76 -13.92 -53.71 37.42
C LEU A 76 -14.05 -53.82 35.89
N THR A 77 -14.90 -53.00 35.27
CA THR A 77 -15.18 -53.02 33.83
C THR A 77 -13.95 -52.62 33.02
N LEU A 78 -13.23 -51.58 33.47
CA LEU A 78 -11.97 -51.18 32.84
C LEU A 78 -10.87 -52.22 33.02
N THR A 79 -10.83 -52.89 34.18
CA THR A 79 -9.85 -53.95 34.44
C THR A 79 -10.16 -55.18 33.57
N CYS A 80 -11.43 -55.57 33.42
CA CYS A 80 -11.84 -56.64 32.52
C CYS A 80 -11.45 -56.36 31.06
N LEU A 81 -11.70 -55.14 30.58
CA LEU A 81 -11.30 -54.73 29.23
C LEU A 81 -9.79 -54.82 29.04
N ARG A 82 -9.00 -54.30 29.99
CA ARG A 82 -7.54 -54.34 29.95
C ARG A 82 -7.00 -55.77 29.97
N SER A 83 -7.52 -56.61 30.85
CA SER A 83 -7.11 -58.02 30.96
C SER A 83 -7.43 -58.79 29.68
N CYS A 84 -8.62 -58.60 29.11
CA CYS A 84 -9.02 -59.23 27.85
C CYS A 84 -8.10 -58.80 26.70
N MET A 85 -7.86 -57.50 26.54
CA MET A 85 -6.97 -56.97 25.51
C MET A 85 -5.53 -57.46 25.69
N LEU A 86 -5.02 -57.50 26.92
CA LEU A 86 -3.68 -57.99 27.22
C LEU A 86 -3.53 -59.47 26.88
N GLY A 87 -4.52 -60.31 27.22
CA GLY A 87 -4.48 -61.73 26.90
C GLY A 87 -4.55 -62.01 25.40
N LEU A 88 -5.39 -61.27 24.67
CA LEU A 88 -5.45 -61.36 23.20
C LEU A 88 -4.17 -60.86 22.53
N ALA A 89 -3.59 -59.76 23.03
CA ALA A 89 -2.30 -59.25 22.58
C ALA A 89 -1.15 -60.22 22.85
N ASN A 90 -1.13 -60.89 24.00
CA ASN A 90 -0.12 -61.88 24.34
C ASN A 90 -0.21 -63.12 23.43
N LYS A 91 -1.43 -63.49 23.03
CA LYS A 91 -1.66 -64.67 22.18
C LYS A 91 -1.41 -64.42 20.69
N PHE A 92 -1.81 -63.26 20.17
CA PHE A 92 -1.79 -62.96 18.73
C PHE A 92 -0.81 -61.83 18.33
N GLY A 93 -0.10 -61.25 19.30
CA GLY A 93 0.85 -60.17 19.08
C GLY A 93 0.22 -58.78 18.94
N LEU A 94 1.08 -57.76 18.77
CA LEU A 94 0.67 -56.35 18.70
C LEU A 94 -0.10 -56.00 17.41
N THR A 95 0.10 -56.76 16.33
CA THR A 95 -0.61 -56.58 15.04
C THR A 95 -2.12 -56.85 15.17
N TRP A 96 -2.51 -57.70 16.12
CA TRP A 96 -3.93 -57.90 16.44
C TRP A 96 -4.56 -56.59 16.94
N ILE A 97 -3.81 -55.81 17.73
CA ILE A 97 -4.31 -54.57 18.33
C ILE A 97 -4.49 -53.45 17.30
N THR A 98 -3.64 -53.38 16.27
CA THR A 98 -3.83 -52.46 15.15
C THR A 98 -4.92 -52.93 14.18
N SER A 99 -5.36 -54.18 14.25
CA SER A 99 -6.35 -54.72 13.31
C SER A 99 -7.77 -54.74 13.87
N PHE A 100 -7.96 -54.89 15.19
CA PHE A 100 -9.31 -54.98 15.78
C PHE A 100 -10.25 -53.80 15.45
N PRO A 101 -9.80 -52.53 15.30
CA PRO A 101 -10.72 -51.42 15.01
C PRO A 101 -11.48 -51.61 13.69
N HIS A 102 -10.87 -52.31 12.72
CA HIS A 102 -11.49 -52.64 11.44
C HIS A 102 -12.48 -53.80 11.54
N HIS A 103 -12.42 -54.59 12.62
CA HIS A 103 -13.25 -55.78 12.83
C HIS A 103 -14.35 -55.60 13.89
N LEU A 104 -14.40 -54.44 14.56
CA LEU A 104 -15.53 -54.08 15.42
C LEU A 104 -16.78 -53.87 14.58
N ASP A 105 -17.88 -54.46 15.02
CA ASP A 105 -19.14 -54.40 14.30
C ASP A 105 -19.76 -53.00 14.38
N PRO A 106 -20.45 -52.51 13.32
CA PRO A 106 -21.10 -51.20 13.33
C PRO A 106 -22.04 -50.95 14.53
N ALA A 107 -22.73 -51.97 15.03
CA ALA A 107 -23.59 -51.84 16.21
C ALA A 107 -22.78 -51.56 17.49
N THR A 108 -21.56 -52.11 17.60
CA THR A 108 -20.66 -51.85 18.73
C THR A 108 -20.14 -50.42 18.70
N TRP A 109 -19.81 -49.89 17.51
CA TRP A 109 -19.47 -48.47 17.34
C TRP A 109 -20.62 -47.55 17.72
N LEU A 110 -21.85 -47.90 17.36
CA LEU A 110 -23.04 -47.12 17.72
C LEU A 110 -23.28 -47.13 19.24
N LEU A 111 -23.08 -48.27 19.90
CA LEU A 111 -23.13 -48.36 21.37
C LEU A 111 -22.06 -47.50 22.05
N LEU A 112 -20.82 -47.53 21.54
CA LEU A 112 -19.72 -46.68 22.02
C LEU A 112 -20.02 -45.19 21.86
N ALA A 113 -20.69 -44.79 20.76
CA ALA A 113 -21.08 -43.40 20.51
C ALA A 113 -22.27 -42.95 21.38
N SER A 114 -23.14 -43.87 21.81
CA SER A 114 -24.38 -43.54 22.51
C SER A 114 -24.24 -43.40 24.04
N LYS A 115 -23.20 -44.01 24.65
CA LYS A 115 -22.99 -43.95 26.10
C LYS A 115 -22.42 -42.61 26.54
N HIS A 116 -22.94 -42.07 27.65
CA HIS A 116 -22.45 -40.82 28.26
C HIS A 116 -21.09 -40.93 28.94
N ASP A 117 -20.62 -42.15 29.22
CA ASP A 117 -19.31 -42.37 29.84
C ASP A 117 -18.26 -42.75 28.80
N ASP A 118 -17.27 -41.86 28.64
CA ASP A 118 -16.18 -42.02 27.68
C ASP A 118 -15.05 -42.95 28.15
N ALA A 119 -15.11 -43.55 29.36
CA ALA A 119 -13.99 -44.31 29.93
C ALA A 119 -13.53 -45.49 29.04
N ILE A 120 -14.47 -46.29 28.52
CA ILE A 120 -14.19 -47.39 27.59
C ILE A 120 -13.65 -46.85 26.24
N PRO A 121 -14.29 -45.86 25.60
CA PRO A 121 -13.74 -45.17 24.42
C PRO A 121 -12.29 -44.69 24.58
N TYR A 122 -11.98 -43.99 25.68
CA TYR A 122 -10.62 -43.50 25.96
C TYR A 122 -9.62 -44.65 26.13
N GLN A 123 -10.02 -45.76 26.75
CA GLN A 123 -9.14 -46.92 26.94
C GLN A 123 -8.83 -47.63 25.62
N LEU A 124 -9.84 -47.86 24.77
CA LEU A 124 -9.65 -48.47 23.45
C LEU A 124 -8.79 -47.58 22.54
N TYR A 125 -9.10 -46.28 22.48
CA TYR A 125 -8.36 -45.31 21.67
C TYR A 125 -6.92 -45.15 22.17
N GLY A 126 -6.75 -44.96 23.49
CA GLY A 126 -5.44 -44.78 24.12
C GLY A 126 -4.52 -45.99 23.94
N MET A 127 -5.06 -47.20 23.85
CA MET A 127 -4.25 -48.39 23.62
C MET A 127 -3.71 -48.46 22.18
N VAL A 128 -4.56 -48.24 21.18
CA VAL A 128 -4.12 -48.19 19.77
C VAL A 128 -3.16 -47.01 19.55
N LEU A 129 -3.44 -45.86 20.16
CA LEU A 129 -2.57 -44.68 20.13
C LEU A 129 -1.17 -44.98 20.70
N GLY A 130 -1.10 -45.58 21.89
CA GLY A 130 0.14 -45.85 22.60
C GLY A 130 1.04 -46.89 21.93
N ILE A 131 0.47 -47.83 21.16
CA ILE A 131 1.23 -48.89 20.49
C ILE A 131 2.18 -48.35 19.43
N LYS A 132 1.89 -47.18 18.85
CA LYS A 132 2.80 -46.53 17.90
C LYS A 132 4.16 -46.16 18.49
N GLN A 133 4.27 -46.04 19.82
CA GLN A 133 5.56 -45.85 20.52
C GLN A 133 6.49 -47.07 20.38
N ARG A 134 5.98 -48.23 19.94
CA ARG A 134 6.81 -49.42 19.66
C ARG A 134 7.39 -49.32 18.25
N PRO A 135 8.72 -49.51 18.06
CA PRO A 135 9.38 -49.35 16.77
C PRO A 135 8.96 -50.38 15.72
N THR A 136 8.36 -51.50 16.13
CA THR A 136 7.91 -52.60 15.25
C THR A 136 6.59 -52.31 14.53
N VAL A 137 5.95 -51.17 14.79
CA VAL A 137 4.61 -50.86 14.29
C VAL A 137 4.71 -49.86 13.14
N ASP A 138 4.35 -50.36 11.96
CA ASP A 138 4.22 -49.59 10.72
C ASP A 138 3.22 -48.42 10.88
N VAL A 139 3.59 -47.27 10.33
CA VAL A 139 2.82 -46.01 10.49
C VAL A 139 1.51 -46.09 9.73
N ASP A 140 1.48 -46.74 8.57
CA ASP A 140 0.33 -46.76 7.68
C ASP A 140 -0.74 -47.70 8.24
N THR A 141 -0.33 -48.90 8.64
CA THR A 141 -1.18 -49.90 9.30
C THR A 141 -1.77 -49.36 10.61
N TRP A 142 -0.98 -48.62 11.39
CA TRP A 142 -1.46 -47.95 12.60
C TRP A 142 -2.38 -46.76 12.27
N GLY A 143 -2.06 -46.00 11.23
CA GLY A 143 -2.78 -44.84 10.79
C GLY A 143 -4.21 -45.17 10.34
N THR A 144 -4.39 -46.24 9.56
CA THR A 144 -5.72 -46.71 9.16
C THR A 144 -6.55 -47.19 10.37
N ALA A 145 -5.88 -47.84 11.33
CA ALA A 145 -6.51 -48.33 12.55
C ALA A 145 -7.01 -47.21 13.46
N ILE A 146 -6.18 -46.19 13.69
CA ILE A 146 -6.51 -45.08 14.59
C ILE A 146 -7.59 -44.17 13.99
N VAL A 147 -7.66 -44.04 12.67
CA VAL A 147 -8.70 -43.28 11.96
C VAL A 147 -10.10 -43.90 12.14
N CYS A 148 -10.21 -45.22 12.38
CA CYS A 148 -11.50 -45.87 12.65
C CYS A 148 -12.23 -45.30 13.89
N PHE A 149 -11.49 -44.72 14.84
CA PHE A 149 -12.04 -44.12 16.05
C PHE A 149 -12.87 -42.86 15.80
N ILE A 150 -12.85 -42.32 14.58
CA ILE A 150 -13.80 -41.29 14.12
C ILE A 150 -15.26 -41.75 14.34
N GLN A 151 -15.53 -43.05 14.23
CA GLN A 151 -16.85 -43.67 14.42
C GLN A 151 -17.39 -43.57 15.85
N MET A 152 -16.55 -43.28 16.86
CA MET A 152 -17.00 -43.08 18.24
C MET A 152 -17.85 -41.82 18.43
N ASN A 153 -17.89 -40.92 17.43
CA ASN A 153 -18.63 -39.67 17.50
C ASN A 153 -18.30 -38.82 18.75
N ASN A 154 -17.07 -38.91 19.25
CA ASN A 154 -16.61 -38.14 20.40
C ASN A 154 -15.75 -36.95 19.91
N PRO A 155 -16.23 -35.70 20.02
CA PRO A 155 -15.54 -34.51 19.52
C PRO A 155 -14.13 -34.32 20.09
N ARG A 156 -13.91 -34.72 21.35
CA ARG A 156 -12.62 -34.56 22.04
C ARG A 156 -11.60 -35.57 21.56
N ILE A 157 -12.01 -36.83 21.35
CA ILE A 157 -11.15 -37.86 20.75
C ILE A 157 -10.83 -37.47 19.30
N ASN A 158 -11.82 -37.01 18.53
CA ASN A 158 -11.61 -36.56 17.15
C ASN A 158 -10.63 -35.39 17.04
N LYS A 159 -10.71 -34.41 17.95
CA LYS A 159 -9.73 -33.32 18.05
C LYS A 159 -8.33 -33.82 18.42
N HIS A 160 -8.22 -34.74 19.37
CA HIS A 160 -6.93 -35.33 19.72
C HIS A 160 -6.31 -36.08 18.55
N LEU A 161 -7.10 -36.89 17.86
CA LEU A 161 -6.71 -37.63 16.67
C LEU A 161 -6.24 -36.67 15.58
N TRP A 162 -7.02 -35.64 15.26
CA TRP A 162 -6.66 -34.62 14.28
C TRP A 162 -5.30 -33.97 14.56
N LEU A 163 -5.09 -33.49 15.79
CA LEU A 163 -3.83 -32.86 16.20
C LEU A 163 -2.66 -33.84 16.18
N THR A 164 -2.90 -35.10 16.52
CA THR A 164 -1.89 -36.17 16.47
C THR A 164 -1.48 -36.44 15.02
N LEU A 165 -2.42 -36.49 14.09
CA LEU A 165 -2.13 -36.69 12.66
C LEU A 165 -1.40 -35.48 12.07
N CYS A 166 -1.79 -34.25 12.41
CA CYS A 166 -1.08 -33.05 11.99
C CYS A 166 0.37 -33.01 12.50
N TYR A 167 0.62 -33.54 13.69
CA TYR A 167 1.98 -33.65 14.24
C TYR A 167 2.84 -34.66 13.47
N LEU A 168 2.24 -35.74 12.95
CA LEU A 168 2.93 -36.79 12.20
C LEU A 168 3.00 -36.52 10.68
N ASP A 169 2.26 -35.53 10.18
CA ASP A 169 2.20 -35.12 8.76
C ASP A 169 3.57 -34.90 8.10
N PRO A 170 4.63 -34.33 8.74
CA PRO A 170 5.94 -34.22 8.10
C PRO A 170 6.61 -35.57 7.78
N THR A 171 6.19 -36.68 8.42
CA THR A 171 6.74 -38.02 8.14
C THR A 171 5.77 -38.94 7.38
N SER A 172 4.49 -38.58 7.23
CA SER A 172 3.46 -39.48 6.66
C SER A 172 2.29 -38.70 6.01
N SER A 173 2.54 -38.15 4.83
CA SER A 173 1.68 -37.19 4.12
C SER A 173 0.30 -37.69 3.67
N HIS A 174 -0.01 -38.99 3.79
CA HIS A 174 -1.28 -39.57 3.34
C HIS A 174 -2.31 -39.77 4.48
N LEU A 175 -1.90 -39.70 5.75
CA LEU A 175 -2.80 -39.95 6.88
C LEU A 175 -3.82 -38.84 7.10
N VAL A 176 -3.42 -37.58 6.88
CA VAL A 176 -4.30 -36.42 6.98
C VAL A 176 -5.38 -36.44 5.89
N PRO A 177 -5.07 -36.69 4.60
CA PRO A 177 -6.07 -36.97 3.57
C PRO A 177 -6.98 -38.17 3.88
N ALA A 178 -6.43 -39.27 4.43
CA ALA A 178 -7.22 -40.45 4.81
C ALA A 178 -8.24 -40.13 5.92
N TYR A 179 -7.84 -39.35 6.93
CA TYR A 179 -8.74 -38.83 7.96
C TYR A 179 -9.86 -37.99 7.35
N MET A 180 -9.54 -37.05 6.47
CA MET A 180 -10.54 -36.18 5.82
C MET A 180 -11.51 -36.99 4.95
N THR A 181 -11.01 -38.00 4.24
CA THR A 181 -11.83 -38.92 3.45
C THR A 181 -12.79 -39.70 4.34
N PHE A 182 -12.30 -40.27 5.44
CA PHE A 182 -13.12 -41.03 6.38
C PHE A 182 -14.17 -40.16 7.08
N LEU A 183 -13.80 -38.93 7.44
CA LEU A 183 -14.71 -37.94 8.01
C LEU A 183 -15.80 -37.54 7.00
N SER A 184 -15.45 -37.40 5.71
CA SER A 184 -16.41 -37.10 4.65
C SER A 184 -17.45 -38.21 4.45
N GLN A 185 -17.02 -39.47 4.45
CA GLN A 185 -17.89 -40.64 4.29
C GLN A 185 -18.87 -40.82 5.45
N ARG A 186 -18.54 -40.31 6.64
CA ARG A 186 -19.32 -40.53 7.87
C ARG A 186 -19.94 -39.25 8.45
N CYS A 187 -19.88 -38.13 7.71
CA CYS A 187 -20.33 -36.83 8.20
C CYS A 187 -21.85 -36.74 8.46
N ASP A 188 -22.66 -37.68 7.96
CA ASP A 188 -24.10 -37.78 8.26
C ASP A 188 -24.38 -38.54 9.56
N THR A 189 -23.49 -39.47 9.93
CA THR A 189 -23.62 -40.32 11.13
C THR A 189 -22.92 -39.74 12.36
N ILE A 190 -21.94 -38.87 12.13
CA ILE A 190 -21.15 -38.21 13.17
C ILE A 190 -21.71 -36.81 13.37
N ASP A 191 -21.70 -36.34 14.61
CA ASP A 191 -21.93 -34.95 14.97
C ASP A 191 -20.71 -34.12 14.50
N PHE A 192 -20.64 -33.96 13.18
CA PHE A 192 -19.61 -33.19 12.49
C PHE A 192 -19.59 -31.76 13.01
N ARG A 193 -20.76 -31.22 13.41
CA ARG A 193 -20.90 -29.91 14.02
C ARG A 193 -20.09 -29.78 15.31
N LYS A 194 -20.29 -30.69 16.27
CA LYS A 194 -19.53 -30.66 17.52
C LYS A 194 -18.05 -30.96 17.28
N THR A 195 -17.73 -31.89 16.39
CA THR A 195 -16.33 -32.23 16.06
C THR A 195 -15.58 -31.06 15.44
N ALA A 196 -16.19 -30.39 14.45
CA ALA A 196 -15.68 -29.19 13.80
C ALA A 196 -15.49 -28.02 14.79
N ALA A 197 -16.50 -27.78 15.64
CA ALA A 197 -16.43 -26.74 16.67
C ALA A 197 -15.30 -27.02 17.67
N GLU A 198 -15.11 -28.28 18.07
CA GLU A 198 -14.06 -28.67 19.00
C GLU A 198 -12.67 -28.53 18.34
N ILE A 199 -12.48 -28.97 17.09
CA ILE A 199 -11.23 -28.76 16.33
C ILE A 199 -10.94 -27.27 16.13
N GLY A 200 -11.96 -26.45 15.86
CA GLY A 200 -11.82 -25.00 15.69
C GLY A 200 -11.57 -24.22 16.99
N ASN A 201 -11.81 -24.84 18.15
CA ASN A 201 -11.59 -24.23 19.47
C ASN A 201 -10.11 -24.32 19.87
N THR A 202 -9.44 -23.17 19.91
CA THR A 202 -8.02 -23.06 20.28
C THR A 202 -7.76 -23.06 21.79
N LYS A 203 -8.81 -23.07 22.63
CA LYS A 203 -8.65 -22.99 24.10
C LYS A 203 -8.22 -24.33 24.70
N LEU A 204 -7.12 -24.31 25.45
CA LEU A 204 -6.53 -25.47 26.12
C LEU A 204 -7.36 -25.99 27.32
N LYS A 205 -8.04 -25.11 28.08
CA LYS A 205 -8.69 -25.45 29.36
C LYS A 205 -9.72 -26.60 29.27
N GLY A 206 -10.49 -26.66 28.18
CA GLY A 206 -11.49 -27.73 27.98
C GLY A 206 -10.89 -29.06 27.52
N PHE A 207 -9.66 -29.04 26.99
CA PHE A 207 -8.99 -30.19 26.39
C PHE A 207 -7.99 -30.87 27.35
N GLN A 208 -7.61 -30.22 28.45
CA GLN A 208 -6.73 -30.80 29.48
C GLN A 208 -7.28 -32.09 30.07
N GLN A 209 -8.60 -32.19 30.29
CA GLN A 209 -9.24 -33.41 30.80
C GLN A 209 -9.02 -34.62 29.88
N THR A 210 -9.07 -34.41 28.55
CA THR A 210 -8.78 -35.43 27.54
C THR A 210 -7.32 -35.90 27.65
N LEU A 211 -6.38 -34.96 27.79
CA LEU A 211 -4.96 -35.27 27.92
C LEU A 211 -4.63 -36.02 29.21
N THR A 212 -5.27 -35.67 30.32
CA THR A 212 -5.13 -36.37 31.61
C THR A 212 -5.65 -37.81 31.52
N ARG A 213 -6.78 -38.04 30.85
CA ARG A 213 -7.35 -39.38 30.66
C ARG A 213 -6.50 -40.29 29.76
N LEU A 214 -5.82 -39.71 28.76
CA LEU A 214 -4.92 -40.46 27.88
C LEU A 214 -3.55 -40.76 28.52
N GLY A 215 -3.13 -39.96 29.50
CA GLY A 215 -1.97 -40.26 30.34
C GLY A 215 -0.67 -40.56 29.55
N ALA A 216 -0.11 -41.76 29.74
CA ALA A 216 1.14 -42.20 29.12
C ALA A 216 1.00 -42.64 27.65
N SER A 217 -0.23 -42.84 27.16
CA SER A 217 -0.49 -43.28 25.78
C SER A 217 -0.24 -42.20 24.71
N ARG A 218 0.11 -40.97 25.12
CA ARG A 218 0.30 -39.85 24.20
C ARG A 218 1.59 -40.00 23.40
N LEU A 219 1.55 -39.74 22.09
CA LEU A 219 2.73 -39.79 21.21
C LEU A 219 3.63 -38.55 21.32
N LYS A 220 3.07 -37.44 21.81
CA LYS A 220 3.75 -36.15 21.99
C LYS A 220 3.55 -35.66 23.44
N PRO A 221 4.46 -34.83 23.98
CA PRO A 221 4.17 -33.95 25.12
C PRO A 221 2.88 -33.13 24.93
N ALA A 222 2.42 -32.45 25.98
CA ALA A 222 1.19 -31.66 25.92
C ALA A 222 1.18 -30.68 24.72
N PHE A 223 0.09 -30.70 23.94
CA PHE A 223 -0.10 -29.77 22.82
C PHE A 223 -0.04 -28.32 23.30
N THR A 224 0.70 -27.49 22.58
CA THR A 224 0.82 -26.04 22.81
C THR A 224 -0.31 -25.28 22.12
N GLU A 225 -0.57 -24.04 22.49
CA GLU A 225 -1.55 -23.18 21.80
C GLU A 225 -1.25 -23.04 20.30
N LEU A 226 0.05 -22.99 19.94
CA LEU A 226 0.52 -22.99 18.56
C LEU A 226 0.08 -24.25 17.80
N ASP A 227 0.14 -25.43 18.43
CA ASP A 227 -0.31 -26.69 17.81
C ASP A 227 -1.82 -26.65 17.47
N PHE A 228 -2.64 -26.02 18.32
CA PHE A 228 -4.07 -25.83 18.02
C PHE A 228 -4.30 -24.86 16.87
N ILE A 229 -3.52 -23.76 16.82
CA ILE A 229 -3.60 -22.79 15.71
C ILE A 229 -3.20 -23.45 14.40
N MET A 230 -2.08 -24.18 14.38
CA MET A 230 -1.62 -24.91 13.19
C MET A 230 -2.62 -25.98 12.78
N GLY A 231 -3.11 -26.80 13.72
CA GLY A 231 -4.12 -27.81 13.46
C GLY A 231 -5.41 -27.22 12.87
N LYS A 232 -5.89 -26.09 13.40
CA LYS A 232 -7.05 -25.38 12.85
C LYS A 232 -6.79 -24.87 11.43
N SER A 233 -5.62 -24.25 11.20
CA SER A 233 -5.24 -23.72 9.89
C SER A 233 -5.14 -24.82 8.83
N THR A 234 -4.51 -25.95 9.17
CA THR A 234 -4.43 -27.13 8.31
C THR A 234 -5.81 -27.69 8.01
N PHE A 235 -6.70 -27.77 9.01
CA PHE A 235 -8.06 -28.26 8.83
C PHE A 235 -8.85 -27.35 7.87
N HIS A 236 -8.78 -26.04 8.09
CA HIS A 236 -9.39 -25.05 7.22
C HIS A 236 -8.85 -25.19 5.79
N ARG A 237 -7.53 -25.17 5.60
CA ARG A 237 -6.89 -25.28 4.28
C ARG A 237 -7.37 -26.50 3.50
N LEU A 238 -7.52 -27.65 4.15
CA LEU A 238 -8.01 -28.86 3.49
C LEU A 238 -9.50 -28.79 3.14
N LEU A 239 -10.33 -28.14 3.95
CA LEU A 239 -11.73 -27.89 3.58
C LEU A 239 -11.85 -27.08 2.30
N TYR A 240 -10.88 -26.20 1.98
CA TYR A 240 -10.87 -25.45 0.72
C TYR A 240 -10.36 -26.25 -0.49
N GLN A 241 -9.95 -27.51 -0.32
CA GLN A 241 -9.62 -28.36 -1.47
C GLN A 241 -10.90 -28.88 -2.15
N PRO A 242 -10.92 -29.00 -3.50
CA PRO A 242 -12.08 -29.46 -4.25
C PRO A 242 -12.62 -30.82 -3.78
N ALA A 243 -11.71 -31.73 -3.39
CA ALA A 243 -12.05 -33.06 -2.90
C ALA A 243 -12.92 -33.06 -1.62
N PHE A 244 -12.97 -31.95 -0.88
CA PHE A 244 -13.70 -31.83 0.39
C PHE A 244 -14.72 -30.68 0.39
N ALA A 245 -15.15 -30.20 -0.79
CA ALA A 245 -16.11 -29.10 -0.92
C ALA A 245 -17.42 -29.31 -0.14
N PHE A 246 -17.93 -30.54 -0.09
CA PHE A 246 -19.12 -30.90 0.70
C PHE A 246 -18.93 -30.71 2.22
N LEU A 247 -17.74 -31.06 2.74
CA LEU A 247 -17.41 -30.83 4.15
C LEU A 247 -17.30 -29.34 4.45
N LYS A 248 -16.81 -28.54 3.50
CA LYS A 248 -16.74 -27.08 3.61
C LYS A 248 -18.12 -26.44 3.72
N GLU A 249 -19.08 -26.84 2.90
CA GLU A 249 -20.46 -26.34 2.99
C GLU A 249 -21.07 -26.67 4.35
N LYS A 250 -20.93 -27.91 4.82
CA LYS A 250 -21.37 -28.31 6.17
C LYS A 250 -20.62 -27.54 7.26
N PHE A 251 -19.32 -27.33 7.14
CA PHE A 251 -18.51 -26.61 8.12
C PHE A 251 -18.89 -25.13 8.20
N HIS A 252 -19.13 -24.47 7.07
CA HIS A 252 -19.64 -23.10 7.04
C HIS A 252 -21.06 -23.01 7.61
N SER A 253 -21.94 -23.97 7.32
CA SER A 253 -23.27 -24.03 7.93
C SER A 253 -23.22 -24.14 9.46
N VAL A 254 -22.18 -24.82 9.98
CA VAL A 254 -21.92 -25.02 11.41
C VAL A 254 -21.32 -23.79 12.07
N LEU A 255 -20.40 -23.09 11.41
CA LEU A 255 -19.83 -21.84 11.92
C LEU A 255 -20.83 -20.67 11.87
N GLN A 256 -21.70 -20.66 10.85
CA GLN A 256 -22.74 -19.63 10.70
C GLN A 256 -23.93 -19.88 11.63
N LYS A 257 -24.29 -21.15 11.88
CA LYS A 257 -25.25 -21.48 12.94
C LYS A 257 -24.51 -21.60 14.27
N GLY A 258 -24.42 -20.51 15.01
CA GLY A 258 -24.48 -20.57 16.47
C GLY A 258 -25.74 -21.32 16.92
N THR A 259 -25.91 -21.57 18.21
CA THR A 259 -27.17 -22.08 18.82
C THR A 259 -28.43 -21.59 18.07
N PRO A 260 -29.44 -22.46 17.80
CA PRO A 260 -30.69 -22.01 17.18
C PRO A 260 -31.20 -20.81 17.99
N ARG A 261 -31.21 -19.64 17.35
CA ARG A 261 -31.73 -18.42 17.95
C ARG A 261 -33.25 -18.59 18.05
N PRO A 262 -33.88 -18.18 19.16
CA PRO A 262 -35.32 -18.24 19.31
C PRO A 262 -36.01 -17.50 18.14
N PRO A 263 -37.23 -17.89 17.75
CA PRO A 263 -37.97 -17.20 16.71
C PRO A 263 -38.10 -15.71 17.05
N ILE A 264 -37.76 -14.89 16.07
CA ILE A 264 -37.62 -13.42 16.17
C ILE A 264 -38.98 -12.75 16.32
N GLU A 265 -40.03 -13.42 15.84
CA GLU A 265 -41.39 -12.92 15.70
C GLU A 265 -42.01 -12.48 17.03
N ASP A 266 -41.57 -13.07 18.15
CA ASP A 266 -42.06 -12.75 19.50
C ASP A 266 -41.26 -11.64 20.21
N HIS A 267 -40.16 -11.15 19.63
CA HIS A 267 -39.33 -10.13 20.28
C HIS A 267 -39.97 -8.74 20.15
N PRO A 268 -40.21 -7.99 21.25
CA PRO A 268 -40.99 -6.74 21.24
C PRO A 268 -40.38 -5.61 20.39
N LEU A 269 -39.08 -5.71 20.10
CA LEU A 269 -38.33 -4.77 19.24
C LEU A 269 -38.08 -5.28 17.81
N ALA A 270 -38.47 -6.51 17.46
CA ALA A 270 -38.24 -7.08 16.13
C ALA A 270 -39.52 -7.39 15.35
N THR A 271 -40.68 -7.31 16.00
CA THR A 271 -42.00 -7.55 15.40
C THR A 271 -42.17 -6.72 14.13
N ASN A 272 -42.43 -7.38 13.00
CA ASN A 272 -42.60 -6.78 11.67
C ASN A 272 -41.37 -6.05 11.08
N LEU A 273 -40.19 -6.16 11.70
CA LEU A 273 -38.96 -5.51 11.22
C LEU A 273 -37.92 -6.48 10.65
N ALA A 274 -38.08 -7.79 10.92
CA ALA A 274 -37.23 -8.86 10.38
C ALA A 274 -37.58 -9.25 8.92
N VAL A 275 -38.10 -8.30 8.14
CA VAL A 275 -38.47 -8.47 6.73
C VAL A 275 -37.36 -7.98 5.81
N ASP A 276 -37.30 -8.52 4.60
CA ASP A 276 -36.37 -8.09 3.56
C ASP A 276 -36.57 -6.60 3.21
N ILE A 277 -35.48 -5.95 2.82
CA ILE A 277 -35.50 -4.53 2.48
C ILE A 277 -36.27 -4.32 1.17
N PRO A 278 -37.32 -3.48 1.14
CA PRO A 278 -38.03 -3.19 -0.10
C PRO A 278 -37.12 -2.54 -1.15
N VAL A 279 -37.34 -2.91 -2.41
CA VAL A 279 -36.63 -2.31 -3.56
C VAL A 279 -37.04 -0.85 -3.74
N LYS A 280 -38.34 -0.54 -3.55
CA LYS A 280 -38.90 0.82 -3.64
C LYS A 280 -38.51 1.66 -2.43
N ALA A 281 -38.20 2.93 -2.69
CA ALA A 281 -37.71 3.83 -1.66
C ALA A 281 -38.76 4.26 -0.65
N ASP A 282 -39.95 4.62 -1.12
CA ASP A 282 -41.07 5.06 -0.26
C ASP A 282 -41.50 3.97 0.71
N ASP A 283 -41.64 2.73 0.22
CA ASP A 283 -42.02 1.57 1.05
C ASP A 283 -40.99 1.31 2.16
N ARG A 284 -39.71 1.47 1.82
CA ARG A 284 -38.62 1.30 2.79
C ARG A 284 -38.60 2.42 3.83
N ILE A 285 -38.81 3.68 3.42
CA ILE A 285 -38.91 4.82 4.33
C ILE A 285 -40.07 4.61 5.31
N ALA A 286 -41.24 4.22 4.81
CA ALA A 286 -42.41 3.96 5.61
C ALA A 286 -42.15 2.85 6.66
N LEU A 287 -41.50 1.76 6.26
CA LEU A 287 -41.18 0.65 7.18
C LEU A 287 -40.11 1.04 8.22
N VAL A 288 -39.12 1.85 7.86
CA VAL A 288 -38.13 2.33 8.83
C VAL A 288 -38.78 3.29 9.83
N GLN A 289 -39.63 4.21 9.37
CA GLN A 289 -40.36 5.12 10.26
C GLN A 289 -41.29 4.36 11.22
N LEU A 290 -42.02 3.36 10.70
CA LEU A 290 -42.84 2.45 11.51
C LEU A 290 -42.00 1.76 12.60
N GLY A 291 -40.79 1.32 12.27
CA GLY A 291 -39.86 0.71 13.22
C GLY A 291 -39.34 1.67 14.29
N LEU A 292 -39.02 2.91 13.92
CA LEU A 292 -38.62 3.95 14.86
C LEU A 292 -39.77 4.31 15.82
N ASP A 293 -40.99 4.47 15.31
CA ASP A 293 -42.18 4.75 16.11
C ASP A 293 -42.49 3.59 17.06
N LEU A 294 -42.31 2.34 16.60
CA LEU A 294 -42.40 1.14 17.44
C LEU A 294 -41.39 1.22 18.59
N TRP A 295 -40.11 1.41 18.31
CA TRP A 295 -39.05 1.46 19.32
C TRP A 295 -39.25 2.62 20.30
N GLN A 296 -39.75 3.76 19.82
CA GLN A 296 -40.10 4.90 20.67
C GLN A 296 -41.26 4.58 21.60
N SER A 297 -42.32 3.94 21.09
CA SER A 297 -43.44 3.50 21.92
C SER A 297 -43.03 2.44 22.94
N GLN A 298 -42.13 1.53 22.59
CA GLN A 298 -41.63 0.47 23.49
C GLN A 298 -40.69 1.02 24.56
N ALA A 299 -39.83 1.98 24.22
CA ALA A 299 -38.97 2.67 25.20
C ALA A 299 -39.79 3.39 26.27
N VAL A 300 -40.93 3.98 25.89
CA VAL A 300 -41.87 4.61 26.84
C VAL A 300 -42.61 3.56 27.68
N LYS A 301 -43.05 2.45 27.07
CA LYS A 301 -43.84 1.41 27.75
C LYS A 301 -43.03 0.55 28.74
N LEU A 302 -41.84 0.11 28.35
CA LEU A 302 -41.02 -0.83 29.13
C LEU A 302 -40.21 -0.12 30.23
N GLY A 303 -39.97 1.19 30.08
CA GLY A 303 -38.99 1.91 30.88
C GLY A 303 -37.56 1.65 30.42
N ARG A 304 -36.62 2.47 30.91
CA ARG A 304 -35.26 2.56 30.37
C ARG A 304 -34.46 1.26 30.52
N GLU A 305 -34.42 0.69 31.73
CA GLU A 305 -33.62 -0.50 32.02
C GLU A 305 -34.12 -1.74 31.28
N ALA A 306 -35.44 -1.95 31.24
CA ALA A 306 -36.02 -3.07 30.51
C ALA A 306 -35.87 -2.92 28.99
N PHE A 307 -35.95 -1.70 28.44
CA PHE A 307 -35.65 -1.48 27.03
C PHE A 307 -34.17 -1.75 26.70
N ASP A 308 -33.25 -1.32 27.56
CA ASP A 308 -31.81 -1.58 27.42
C ASP A 308 -31.51 -3.09 27.39
N GLU A 309 -32.14 -3.87 28.28
CA GLU A 309 -32.05 -5.33 28.30
C GLU A 309 -32.60 -5.95 27.01
N GLN A 310 -33.80 -5.56 26.58
CA GLN A 310 -34.43 -6.05 25.35
C GLN A 310 -33.62 -5.68 24.10
N LEU A 311 -33.02 -4.49 24.05
CA LEU A 311 -32.16 -4.08 22.94
C LEU A 311 -30.89 -4.92 22.92
N ASN A 312 -30.27 -5.17 24.06
CA ASN A 312 -29.07 -6.00 24.16
C ASN A 312 -29.37 -7.47 23.79
N ASP A 313 -30.52 -8.00 24.23
CA ASP A 313 -31.00 -9.33 23.88
C ASP A 313 -31.25 -9.46 22.38
N LEU A 314 -31.97 -8.51 21.78
CA LEU A 314 -32.17 -8.44 20.33
C LEU A 314 -30.84 -8.50 19.58
N LEU A 315 -29.88 -7.68 19.99
CA LEU A 315 -28.56 -7.58 19.37
C LEU A 315 -27.74 -8.87 19.52
N ASN A 316 -27.89 -9.58 20.63
CA ASN A 316 -27.28 -10.89 20.87
C ASN A 316 -27.94 -11.99 20.03
N MET A 317 -29.25 -11.90 19.85
CA MET A 317 -30.04 -12.84 19.06
C MET A 317 -29.91 -12.63 17.55
N GLN A 318 -29.71 -11.41 17.04
CA GLN A 318 -29.74 -11.15 15.59
C GLN A 318 -28.37 -11.12 14.92
N TYR A 319 -27.33 -10.64 15.60
CA TYR A 319 -26.09 -10.29 14.90
C TYR A 319 -24.87 -11.12 15.32
N PRO A 320 -23.98 -11.47 14.38
CA PRO A 320 -24.02 -11.14 12.93
C PRO A 320 -25.06 -11.97 12.16
N ARG A 321 -25.50 -11.46 10.99
CA ARG A 321 -26.38 -12.15 10.01
C ARG A 321 -25.96 -11.76 8.58
N HIS A 322 -26.07 -12.68 7.63
CA HIS A 322 -25.75 -12.41 6.22
C HIS A 322 -26.89 -11.72 5.45
N GLU A 323 -28.13 -12.02 5.80
CA GLU A 323 -29.33 -11.42 5.20
C GLU A 323 -29.54 -9.99 5.71
N GLN A 324 -29.93 -9.10 4.81
CA GLN A 324 -30.16 -7.69 5.07
C GLN A 324 -31.66 -7.43 5.28
N THR A 325 -32.02 -6.80 6.39
CA THR A 325 -33.41 -6.56 6.79
C THR A 325 -33.69 -5.11 7.15
N VAL A 326 -34.97 -4.75 7.20
CA VAL A 326 -35.40 -3.41 7.66
C VAL A 326 -34.90 -3.12 9.09
N LEU A 327 -34.81 -4.15 9.94
CA LEU A 327 -34.29 -4.02 11.31
C LEU A 327 -32.88 -3.42 11.36
N ASP A 328 -32.01 -3.72 10.39
CA ASP A 328 -30.65 -3.18 10.38
C ASP A 328 -30.65 -1.67 10.10
N LEU A 329 -31.58 -1.21 9.25
CA LEU A 329 -31.77 0.20 8.92
C LEU A 329 -32.37 0.97 10.11
N VAL A 330 -33.36 0.39 10.79
CA VAL A 330 -33.94 0.94 12.03
C VAL A 330 -32.86 1.02 13.11
N LEU A 331 -32.03 -0.01 13.26
CA LEU A 331 -30.93 -0.03 14.21
C LEU A 331 -29.91 1.11 13.94
N ALA A 332 -29.48 1.27 12.69
CA ALA A 332 -28.54 2.31 12.30
C ALA A 332 -29.13 3.71 12.52
N GLN A 333 -30.39 3.94 12.13
CA GLN A 333 -31.07 5.21 12.35
C GLN A 333 -31.32 5.49 13.84
N TRP A 334 -31.72 4.50 14.62
CA TRP A 334 -31.94 4.66 16.06
C TRP A 334 -30.65 5.04 16.79
N ALA A 335 -29.51 4.45 16.43
CA ALA A 335 -28.22 4.81 17.01
C ALA A 335 -27.88 6.31 16.80
N ILE A 336 -28.44 6.94 15.77
CA ILE A 336 -28.20 8.34 15.40
C ILE A 336 -29.29 9.26 15.93
N ILE A 337 -30.56 8.94 15.74
CA ILE A 337 -31.70 9.83 16.00
C ILE A 337 -32.14 9.77 17.46
N ASN A 338 -31.88 8.66 18.16
CA ASN A 338 -32.30 8.53 19.55
C ASN A 338 -31.54 9.51 20.49
N PRO A 339 -32.25 10.20 21.41
CA PRO A 339 -31.65 11.15 22.36
C PRO A 339 -30.84 10.49 23.51
N TYR A 340 -31.06 9.22 23.80
CA TYR A 340 -30.42 8.45 24.86
C TYR A 340 -29.06 7.91 24.41
N GLU A 341 -27.97 8.48 24.95
CA GLU A 341 -26.60 8.05 24.66
C GLU A 341 -26.33 6.57 24.99
N ILE A 342 -27.06 6.02 25.97
CA ILE A 342 -26.88 4.63 26.42
C ILE A 342 -27.27 3.62 25.33
N HIS A 343 -28.36 3.87 24.58
CA HIS A 343 -28.78 3.01 23.48
C HIS A 343 -27.71 2.97 22.38
N ARG A 344 -27.17 4.14 22.01
CA ARG A 344 -26.07 4.23 21.04
C ARG A 344 -24.86 3.43 21.51
N LYS A 345 -24.48 3.58 22.77
CA LYS A 345 -23.34 2.85 23.35
C LYS A 345 -23.57 1.34 23.30
N ILE A 346 -24.75 0.86 23.69
CA ILE A 346 -25.10 -0.58 23.62
C ILE A 346 -24.93 -1.12 22.19
N ILE A 347 -25.46 -0.38 21.20
CA ILE A 347 -25.40 -0.77 19.79
C ILE A 347 -23.95 -0.79 19.29
N VAL A 348 -23.21 0.30 19.47
CA VAL A 348 -21.83 0.45 18.98
C VAL A 348 -20.88 -0.54 19.67
N ASP A 349 -20.96 -0.69 20.99
CA ASP A 349 -20.14 -1.65 21.75
C ASP A 349 -20.39 -3.09 21.27
N ARG A 350 -21.63 -3.43 20.94
CA ARG A 350 -21.95 -4.74 20.37
C ARG A 350 -21.33 -4.92 18.99
N MET A 351 -21.43 -3.93 18.10
CA MET A 351 -20.86 -4.03 16.75
C MET A 351 -19.35 -4.22 16.78
N ILE A 352 -18.67 -3.51 17.68
CA ILE A 352 -17.23 -3.68 17.91
C ILE A 352 -16.91 -5.09 18.40
N LYS A 353 -17.69 -5.64 19.36
CA LYS A 353 -17.55 -7.04 19.79
C LYS A 353 -17.77 -8.04 18.65
N ILE A 354 -18.70 -7.76 17.73
CA ILE A 354 -18.93 -8.60 16.55
C ILE A 354 -17.73 -8.54 15.60
N CYS A 355 -17.17 -7.35 15.35
CA CYS A 355 -15.96 -7.19 14.54
C CYS A 355 -14.77 -7.98 15.10
N HIS A 356 -14.60 -8.00 16.43
CA HIS A 356 -13.54 -8.78 17.08
C HIS A 356 -13.70 -10.30 16.92
N ASN A 357 -14.94 -10.80 16.88
CA ASN A 357 -15.20 -12.24 16.95
C ASN A 357 -15.37 -12.91 15.58
N ASN A 358 -15.81 -12.17 14.54
CA ASN A 358 -16.34 -12.80 13.30
C ASN A 358 -15.65 -12.40 11.99
N ASN A 359 -14.54 -11.64 12.05
CA ASN A 359 -13.92 -10.96 10.90
C ASN A 359 -14.90 -9.99 10.20
N TYR A 360 -14.57 -8.70 10.22
CA TYR A 360 -15.43 -7.67 9.63
C TYR A 360 -15.66 -7.87 8.12
N GLN A 361 -16.91 -7.73 7.68
CA GLN A 361 -17.32 -7.74 6.28
C GLN A 361 -18.33 -6.61 6.01
N PRO A 362 -18.09 -5.71 5.04
CA PRO A 362 -18.88 -4.49 4.85
C PRO A 362 -20.32 -4.74 4.38
N HIS A 363 -20.60 -5.87 3.72
CA HIS A 363 -21.92 -6.22 3.18
C HIS A 363 -22.80 -7.01 4.15
N VAL A 364 -22.28 -7.41 5.31
CA VAL A 364 -22.96 -8.24 6.31
C VAL A 364 -23.73 -7.37 7.29
N ALA A 365 -24.88 -7.86 7.77
CA ALA A 365 -25.70 -7.12 8.72
C ALA A 365 -25.04 -7.08 10.12
N PRO A 366 -25.04 -5.89 10.77
CA PRO A 366 -25.69 -4.64 10.35
C PRO A 366 -24.72 -3.62 9.74
N PHE A 367 -23.49 -3.99 9.41
CA PHE A 367 -22.44 -3.05 8.99
C PHE A 367 -22.81 -2.24 7.74
N TYR A 368 -23.43 -2.88 6.74
CA TYR A 368 -23.84 -2.20 5.52
C TYR A 368 -24.81 -1.03 5.80
N ALA A 369 -25.70 -1.18 6.79
CA ALA A 369 -26.67 -0.14 7.15
C ALA A 369 -25.96 1.08 7.74
N PHE A 370 -24.96 0.86 8.61
CA PHE A 370 -24.12 1.95 9.13
C PHE A 370 -23.29 2.62 8.04
N LEU A 371 -22.67 1.86 7.13
CA LEU A 371 -21.89 2.43 6.02
C LEU A 371 -22.75 3.34 5.12
N ARG A 372 -24.02 2.98 4.89
CA ARG A 372 -24.95 3.80 4.10
C ARG A 372 -25.24 5.15 4.74
N VAL A 373 -25.32 5.21 6.07
CA VAL A 373 -25.50 6.48 6.79
C VAL A 373 -24.31 7.40 6.57
N PHE A 374 -23.07 6.89 6.66
CA PHE A 374 -21.88 7.71 6.43
C PHE A 374 -21.81 8.21 4.98
N ARG A 375 -22.21 7.39 4.00
CA ARG A 375 -22.23 7.71 2.56
C ARG A 375 -23.19 8.84 2.17
N PHE A 376 -24.39 8.89 2.76
CA PHE A 376 -25.43 9.85 2.35
C PHE A 376 -25.03 11.32 2.57
N ALA A 377 -24.15 11.57 3.54
CA ALA A 377 -23.70 12.90 3.87
C ALA A 377 -22.84 13.59 2.80
N GLN A 378 -22.35 12.85 1.81
CA GLN A 378 -21.59 13.41 0.68
C GLN A 378 -22.49 14.04 -0.40
N ALA A 379 -23.76 13.61 -0.49
CA ALA A 379 -24.66 13.99 -1.59
C ALA A 379 -25.29 15.40 -1.44
N THR A 380 -25.30 15.98 -0.24
CA THR A 380 -25.94 17.29 0.01
C THR A 380 -25.06 18.51 -0.33
N CYS A 381 -23.89 18.33 -0.98
CA CYS A 381 -22.91 19.41 -1.15
C CYS A 381 -22.45 19.66 -2.60
N VAL A 382 -22.93 18.92 -3.61
CA VAL A 382 -22.48 19.12 -5.00
C VAL A 382 -23.66 19.09 -5.97
N ASP A 383 -23.93 20.23 -6.59
CA ASP A 383 -24.80 20.40 -7.75
C ASP A 383 -24.48 19.35 -8.83
N SER A 384 -25.30 18.30 -8.96
CA SER A 384 -25.32 17.46 -10.17
C SER A 384 -26.59 16.59 -10.26
N SER A 385 -27.30 16.76 -11.38
CA SER A 385 -28.36 15.96 -12.04
C SER A 385 -29.17 14.90 -11.23
N PRO A 386 -30.52 14.92 -11.27
CA PRO A 386 -31.38 14.08 -10.42
C PRO A 386 -31.45 12.58 -10.74
N ASP A 387 -30.90 12.09 -11.86
CA ASP A 387 -31.46 10.84 -12.44
C ASP A 387 -30.73 9.53 -12.15
N GLN A 388 -29.59 9.49 -11.45
CA GLN A 388 -28.89 8.21 -11.24
C GLN A 388 -28.12 8.11 -9.91
N LEU A 389 -28.81 7.91 -8.79
CA LEU A 389 -28.20 7.30 -7.60
C LEU A 389 -29.27 6.60 -6.73
N LEU A 390 -29.22 5.27 -6.71
CA LEU A 390 -30.05 4.34 -5.95
C LEU A 390 -30.31 4.81 -4.51
N SER A 391 -31.48 5.39 -4.33
CA SER A 391 -31.96 6.03 -3.10
C SER A 391 -32.20 5.01 -1.98
N ILE A 392 -31.76 5.33 -0.76
CA ILE A 392 -32.49 5.10 0.52
C ILE A 392 -33.01 6.40 1.11
N THR A 393 -32.62 7.51 0.53
CA THR A 393 -32.82 8.82 1.13
C THR A 393 -32.94 9.82 0.00
N ASP A 394 -34.04 9.74 -0.75
CA ASP A 394 -34.59 10.98 -1.29
C ASP A 394 -35.08 11.76 -0.08
N VAL A 395 -34.21 12.68 0.35
CA VAL A 395 -34.46 13.99 0.95
C VAL A 395 -35.37 14.04 2.20
N ASP A 396 -36.54 13.42 2.29
CA ASP A 396 -37.59 13.84 3.22
C ASP A 396 -37.47 13.34 4.67
N THR A 397 -36.89 12.16 4.94
CA THR A 397 -36.78 11.67 6.34
C THR A 397 -35.69 12.38 7.14
N PHE A 398 -34.66 12.91 6.47
CA PHE A 398 -33.60 13.70 7.09
C PHE A 398 -33.72 15.21 6.81
N ALA A 399 -34.46 15.66 5.79
CA ALA A 399 -34.68 17.10 5.52
C ALA A 399 -35.40 17.82 6.66
N ASN A 400 -36.20 17.10 7.46
CA ASN A 400 -36.87 17.69 8.62
C ASN A 400 -35.94 17.93 9.83
N TYR A 401 -34.69 17.46 9.78
CA TYR A 401 -33.69 17.70 10.82
C TYR A 401 -32.56 18.56 10.26
N ASP A 402 -32.15 19.60 10.99
CA ASP A 402 -30.95 20.37 10.69
C ASP A 402 -29.72 19.46 10.81
N TYR A 403 -29.36 18.83 9.69
CA TYR A 403 -28.38 17.74 9.58
C TYR A 403 -27.05 18.11 10.27
N THR A 404 -26.63 19.35 10.07
CA THR A 404 -25.39 19.91 10.61
C THR A 404 -25.43 20.04 12.14
N LYS A 405 -26.59 20.35 12.73
CA LYS A 405 -26.71 20.56 14.17
C LYS A 405 -27.00 19.30 14.96
N LEU A 406 -27.77 18.35 14.42
CA LEU A 406 -28.20 17.17 15.17
C LEU A 406 -27.43 15.90 14.82
N ILE A 407 -27.12 15.68 13.54
CA ILE A 407 -26.63 14.37 13.05
C ILE A 407 -25.11 14.31 13.07
N VAL A 408 -24.42 15.34 12.58
CA VAL A 408 -22.95 15.40 12.55
C VAL A 408 -22.33 15.17 13.94
N PRO A 409 -22.78 15.83 15.03
CA PRO A 409 -22.21 15.59 16.36
C PRO A 409 -22.37 14.14 16.83
N ARG A 410 -23.46 13.47 16.42
CA ARG A 410 -23.81 12.13 16.86
C ARG A 410 -23.04 11.06 16.09
N LEU A 411 -22.89 11.23 14.78
CA LEU A 411 -21.98 10.41 13.96
C LEU A 411 -20.53 10.57 14.41
N LEU A 412 -20.14 11.79 14.78
CA LEU A 412 -18.83 12.05 15.38
C LEU A 412 -18.64 11.28 16.69
N THR A 413 -19.67 11.21 17.55
CA THR A 413 -19.62 10.37 18.77
C THR A 413 -19.39 8.90 18.44
N ILE A 414 -20.06 8.37 17.40
CA ILE A 414 -19.89 6.97 16.98
C ILE A 414 -18.45 6.72 16.52
N LEU A 415 -17.90 7.56 15.66
CA LEU A 415 -16.50 7.45 15.20
C LEU A 415 -15.50 7.55 16.36
N LYS A 416 -15.74 8.43 17.33
CA LYS A 416 -14.93 8.55 18.56
C LYS A 416 -15.00 7.27 19.40
N GLN A 417 -16.19 6.72 19.62
CA GLN A 417 -16.37 5.47 20.38
C GLN A 417 -15.70 4.27 19.70
N MET A 418 -15.89 4.12 18.38
CA MET A 418 -15.23 3.11 17.56
C MET A 418 -13.72 3.23 17.60
N SER A 419 -13.22 4.47 17.66
CA SER A 419 -11.80 4.72 17.87
C SER A 419 -11.40 4.17 19.24
N VAL A 420 -11.93 4.70 20.36
CA VAL A 420 -11.49 4.35 21.73
C VAL A 420 -11.39 2.84 22.00
N LEU A 421 -12.36 2.04 21.57
CA LEU A 421 -12.53 0.63 21.96
C LEU A 421 -11.61 -0.40 21.25
N LYS A 422 -10.61 0.04 20.46
CA LYS A 422 -9.49 -0.77 19.94
C LYS A 422 -9.90 -1.88 18.95
N MET A 423 -10.22 -1.50 17.71
CA MET A 423 -10.53 -2.39 16.57
C MET A 423 -9.31 -3.21 16.06
N PRO A 424 -9.49 -4.40 15.45
CA PRO A 424 -8.40 -5.19 14.87
C PRO A 424 -7.73 -4.53 13.64
N ASP A 425 -6.42 -4.77 13.47
CA ASP A 425 -5.46 -3.84 12.84
C ASP A 425 -5.51 -3.64 11.29
N ASP A 426 -6.14 -4.49 10.47
CA ASP A 426 -5.89 -4.42 9.00
C ASP A 426 -7.14 -4.30 8.09
N SER A 427 -8.37 -4.32 8.63
CA SER A 427 -9.62 -4.08 7.86
C SER A 427 -10.75 -3.67 8.79
N SER A 428 -10.66 -2.46 9.34
CA SER A 428 -11.60 -2.00 10.35
C SER A 428 -12.82 -1.30 9.72
N TRP A 429 -13.99 -1.64 10.24
CA TRP A 429 -15.25 -0.92 10.02
C TRP A 429 -15.11 0.62 10.13
N LEU A 430 -14.20 1.09 10.98
CA LEU A 430 -13.85 2.50 11.12
C LEU A 430 -13.32 3.11 9.82
N VAL A 431 -12.40 2.42 9.13
CA VAL A 431 -11.81 2.92 7.88
C VAL A 431 -12.89 3.07 6.81
N ASP A 432 -13.78 2.08 6.64
CA ASP A 432 -14.86 2.15 5.66
C ASP A 432 -15.86 3.28 5.98
N CYS A 433 -16.21 3.48 7.26
CA CYS A 433 -17.04 4.61 7.68
C CYS A 433 -16.37 5.96 7.37
N VAL A 434 -15.07 6.08 7.60
CA VAL A 434 -14.29 7.31 7.34
C VAL A 434 -14.15 7.58 5.84
N GLN A 435 -13.98 6.55 5.02
CA GLN A 435 -13.91 6.69 3.55
C GLN A 435 -15.21 7.21 2.93
N LEU A 436 -16.34 6.83 3.52
CA LEU A 436 -17.66 7.25 3.09
C LEU A 436 -18.10 8.57 3.73
N ALA A 437 -17.41 9.04 4.78
CA ALA A 437 -17.79 10.23 5.51
C ALA A 437 -17.65 11.51 4.67
N PRO A 438 -18.46 12.55 4.96
CA PRO A 438 -18.38 13.85 4.30
C PRO A 438 -17.28 14.72 4.94
N PRO A 439 -16.81 15.78 4.25
CA PRO A 439 -15.83 16.72 4.81
C PRO A 439 -16.27 17.33 6.15
N VAL A 440 -17.56 17.65 6.31
CA VAL A 440 -18.12 18.29 7.51
C VAL A 440 -18.02 17.41 8.76
N LEU A 441 -17.97 16.08 8.59
CA LEU A 441 -17.79 15.11 9.67
C LEU A 441 -16.32 14.71 9.83
N LEU A 442 -15.62 14.56 8.69
CA LEU A 442 -14.24 14.13 8.64
C LEU A 442 -13.31 15.14 9.31
N THR A 443 -13.50 16.43 9.04
CA THR A 443 -12.67 17.52 9.61
C THR A 443 -12.67 17.52 11.13
N PRO A 444 -13.82 17.60 11.84
CA PRO A 444 -13.83 17.58 13.30
C PRO A 444 -13.38 16.23 13.88
N PHE A 445 -13.56 15.12 13.14
CA PHE A 445 -13.08 13.81 13.57
C PHE A 445 -11.55 13.70 13.53
N VAL A 446 -10.93 14.08 12.41
CA VAL A 446 -9.47 14.10 12.29
C VAL A 446 -8.87 15.13 13.26
N ALA A 447 -9.51 16.29 13.46
CA ALA A 447 -9.06 17.28 14.43
C ALA A 447 -9.01 16.70 15.84
N TRP A 448 -10.07 16.00 16.25
CA TRP A 448 -10.10 15.31 17.54
C TRP A 448 -9.02 14.22 17.64
N LEU A 449 -8.81 13.40 16.60
CA LEU A 449 -7.75 12.39 16.61
C LEU A 449 -6.35 13.00 16.74
N ILE A 450 -6.11 14.16 16.10
CA ILE A 450 -4.86 14.92 16.24
C ILE A 450 -4.69 15.41 17.68
N ASP A 451 -5.75 15.96 18.28
CA ASP A 451 -5.71 16.43 19.67
C ASP A 451 -5.41 15.28 20.65
N GLU A 452 -6.05 14.13 20.47
CA GLU A 452 -5.75 12.91 21.26
C GLU A 452 -4.30 12.44 21.04
N ALA A 453 -3.83 12.43 19.80
CA ALA A 453 -2.44 12.04 19.48
C ALA A 453 -1.40 13.03 20.05
N ASN A 454 -1.75 14.31 20.14
CA ASN A 454 -0.92 15.35 20.77
C ASN A 454 -0.84 15.17 22.29
N ASN A 455 -1.94 14.76 22.93
CA ASN A 455 -2.04 14.57 24.38
C ASN A 455 -1.42 13.26 24.87
N ASP A 456 -1.18 12.28 23.99
CA ASP A 456 -0.59 10.99 24.35
C ASP A 456 0.91 11.09 24.71
N GLN A 457 1.21 11.08 26.01
CA GLN A 457 2.56 11.02 26.59
C GLN A 457 3.16 9.61 26.48
N CYS A 458 3.45 9.11 25.27
CA CYS A 458 4.20 7.85 25.10
C CYS A 458 5.69 8.11 24.89
N ASP A 459 6.45 8.18 25.98
CA ASP A 459 7.92 8.24 25.98
C ASP A 459 8.51 6.85 25.70
N GLY A 460 8.78 6.57 24.43
CA GLY A 460 9.44 5.35 23.97
C GLY A 460 8.84 4.78 22.67
N ASP A 461 9.73 4.39 21.75
CA ASP A 461 9.54 3.64 20.49
C ASP A 461 8.33 4.05 19.60
N PRO A 462 8.54 4.70 18.42
CA PRO A 462 7.45 5.17 17.55
C PRO A 462 6.49 4.04 17.09
N LEU A 463 6.93 2.78 17.10
CA LEU A 463 6.08 1.63 16.73
C LEU A 463 5.23 1.08 17.88
N LYS A 464 5.52 1.45 19.14
CA LYS A 464 4.70 1.11 20.32
C LYS A 464 3.79 2.27 20.76
N SER A 465 3.80 3.37 20.00
CA SER A 465 3.29 4.67 20.42
C SER A 465 1.80 4.89 20.11
N SER A 466 1.07 5.46 21.08
CA SER A 466 -0.28 6.06 21.00
C SER A 466 -1.36 5.26 20.24
N PRO A 467 -2.39 4.73 20.92
CA PRO A 467 -3.56 4.13 20.27
C PRO A 467 -4.24 5.07 19.27
N ALA A 468 -4.23 6.38 19.50
CA ALA A 468 -4.77 7.38 18.58
C ALA A 468 -3.90 7.51 17.31
N TYR A 469 -2.58 7.51 17.46
CA TYR A 469 -1.65 7.55 16.34
C TYR A 469 -1.73 6.31 15.43
N LEU A 470 -1.80 5.11 16.02
CA LEU A 470 -2.00 3.87 15.26
C LEU A 470 -3.31 3.84 14.49
N ARG A 471 -4.33 4.62 14.89
CA ARG A 471 -5.63 4.74 14.18
C ARG A 471 -5.60 5.78 13.07
N LEU A 472 -4.76 6.81 13.19
CA LEU A 472 -4.51 7.78 12.13
C LEU A 472 -3.87 7.09 10.90
N LEU A 473 -2.99 6.10 11.10
CA LEU A 473 -2.27 5.44 10.00
C LEU A 473 -3.17 4.69 9.00
N PRO A 474 -4.11 3.81 9.42
CA PRO A 474 -5.07 3.18 8.50
C PRO A 474 -5.99 4.18 7.81
N ILE A 475 -6.38 5.25 8.49
CA ILE A 475 -7.17 6.34 7.89
C ILE A 475 -6.36 6.92 6.73
N PHE A 476 -5.14 7.41 6.98
CA PHE A 476 -4.24 7.92 5.93
C PHE A 476 -3.81 6.87 4.90
N GLY A 477 -4.05 5.59 5.15
CA GLY A 477 -3.81 4.48 4.23
C GLY A 477 -4.91 4.29 3.17
N SER A 478 -5.99 5.08 3.19
CA SER A 478 -7.09 4.96 2.23
C SER A 478 -6.79 5.61 0.86
N GLU A 479 -7.31 5.00 -0.20
CA GLU A 479 -7.23 5.50 -1.58
C GLU A 479 -8.15 6.69 -1.86
N THR A 480 -9.21 6.91 -1.08
CA THR A 480 -10.16 8.02 -1.29
C THR A 480 -9.71 9.32 -0.63
N LEU A 481 -8.70 9.28 0.24
CA LEU A 481 -8.24 10.44 0.99
C LEU A 481 -7.66 11.62 0.18
N PRO A 482 -7.00 11.41 -0.99
CA PRO A 482 -6.57 12.50 -1.87
C PRO A 482 -7.68 13.51 -2.21
N THR A 483 -8.95 13.09 -2.30
CA THR A 483 -10.07 14.00 -2.59
C THR A 483 -10.35 14.98 -1.44
N PHE A 484 -9.86 14.69 -0.24
CA PHE A 484 -10.00 15.54 0.95
C PHE A 484 -8.70 16.28 1.31
N ALA A 485 -7.70 16.27 0.42
CA ALA A 485 -6.40 16.88 0.66
C ALA A 485 -6.50 18.37 1.02
N SER A 486 -7.42 19.11 0.36
CA SER A 486 -7.71 20.53 0.62
C SER A 486 -8.12 20.85 2.06
N THR A 487 -8.75 19.90 2.74
CA THR A 487 -9.26 20.09 4.10
C THR A 487 -8.32 19.50 5.16
N LEU A 488 -7.70 18.37 4.86
CA LEU A 488 -6.91 17.61 5.84
C LEU A 488 -5.47 18.08 5.98
N VAL A 489 -4.83 18.52 4.88
CA VAL A 489 -3.44 18.99 4.92
C VAL A 489 -3.28 20.25 5.78
N PRO A 490 -4.14 21.29 5.65
CA PRO A 490 -4.07 22.45 6.54
C PRO A 490 -4.26 22.07 8.00
N LEU A 491 -5.23 21.20 8.29
CA LEU A 491 -5.52 20.74 9.65
C LEU A 491 -4.32 19.98 10.27
N LEU A 492 -3.68 19.13 9.49
CA LEU A 492 -2.49 18.37 9.91
C LEU A 492 -1.32 19.30 10.21
N LEU A 493 -1.01 20.22 9.30
CA LEU A 493 0.15 21.10 9.44
C LEU A 493 -0.05 22.15 10.54
N THR A 494 -1.28 22.62 10.78
CA THR A 494 -1.54 23.65 11.80
C THR A 494 -1.72 23.05 13.20
N ARG A 495 -2.59 22.06 13.34
CA ARG A 495 -3.07 21.56 14.66
C ARG A 495 -2.18 20.49 15.28
N SER A 496 -1.41 19.75 14.48
CA SER A 496 -0.56 18.68 15.01
C SER A 496 0.65 19.22 15.75
N SER A 497 1.03 18.62 16.86
CA SER A 497 2.27 18.96 17.57
C SER A 497 3.50 18.52 16.75
N ASP A 498 4.64 19.13 17.05
CA ASP A 498 5.94 18.77 16.47
C ASP A 498 6.26 17.27 16.58
N ARG A 499 5.84 16.65 17.70
CA ARG A 499 5.97 15.22 17.97
C ARG A 499 5.09 14.38 17.04
N THR A 500 3.80 14.74 16.92
CA THR A 500 2.82 14.03 16.09
C THR A 500 3.21 14.08 14.61
N ILE A 501 3.59 15.26 14.12
CA ILE A 501 4.07 15.45 12.74
C ILE A 501 5.36 14.65 12.50
N SER A 502 6.34 14.73 13.41
CA SER A 502 7.60 13.98 13.28
C SER A 502 7.37 12.47 13.21
N ARG A 503 6.41 11.94 13.98
CA ARG A 503 6.04 10.52 13.93
C ARG A 503 5.44 10.16 12.58
N LEU A 504 4.52 10.98 12.07
CA LEU A 504 3.85 10.78 10.78
C LEU A 504 4.86 10.72 9.62
N PHE A 505 5.94 11.49 9.69
CA PHE A 505 7.04 11.42 8.73
C PHE A 505 8.01 10.25 8.96
N ALA A 506 8.08 9.70 10.18
CA ALA A 506 8.97 8.60 10.55
C ALA A 506 8.35 7.20 10.34
N VAL A 507 7.18 7.08 9.70
CA VAL A 507 6.49 5.79 9.50
C VAL A 507 7.31 4.87 8.59
N GLY A 508 7.89 3.81 9.17
CA GLY A 508 8.73 2.84 8.46
C GLY A 508 7.99 1.88 7.52
N LYS A 509 6.65 1.77 7.62
CA LYS A 509 5.85 0.93 6.70
C LYS A 509 5.61 1.67 5.38
N VAL A 510 6.20 1.15 4.29
CA VAL A 510 6.19 1.72 2.93
C VAL A 510 4.79 2.12 2.44
N LYS A 511 3.75 1.32 2.74
CA LYS A 511 2.36 1.57 2.30
C LYS A 511 1.77 2.87 2.86
N TYR A 512 1.94 3.14 4.15
CA TYR A 512 1.38 4.34 4.79
C TYR A 512 2.14 5.60 4.37
N ARG A 513 3.45 5.47 4.22
CA ARG A 513 4.31 6.54 3.69
C ARG A 513 3.85 6.98 2.30
N ALA A 514 3.57 6.06 1.39
CA ALA A 514 3.12 6.39 0.04
C ALA A 514 1.79 7.17 0.01
N ASN A 515 0.85 6.87 0.90
CA ASN A 515 -0.47 7.49 0.91
C ASN A 515 -0.50 8.85 1.61
N VAL A 516 0.26 9.00 2.71
CA VAL A 516 0.51 10.33 3.32
C VAL A 516 1.15 11.27 2.30
N VAL A 517 2.14 10.77 1.56
CA VAL A 517 2.77 11.53 0.47
C VAL A 517 1.77 11.85 -0.63
N GLY A 518 0.94 10.89 -1.04
CA GLY A 518 -0.14 11.11 -2.00
C GLY A 518 -1.11 12.23 -1.58
N LEU A 519 -1.41 12.34 -0.28
CA LEU A 519 -2.24 13.40 0.28
C LEU A 519 -1.59 14.78 0.11
N PHE A 520 -0.33 14.93 0.54
CA PHE A 520 0.41 16.19 0.37
C PHE A 520 0.58 16.57 -1.10
N ASN A 521 0.85 15.60 -1.98
CA ASN A 521 0.96 15.85 -3.43
C ASN A 521 -0.34 16.35 -4.05
N THR A 522 -1.47 15.81 -3.59
CA THR A 522 -2.77 16.20 -4.15
C THR A 522 -3.12 17.62 -3.72
N PHE A 523 -2.81 17.99 -2.47
CA PHE A 523 -2.99 19.36 -1.98
C PHE A 523 -2.08 20.35 -2.71
N PHE A 524 -0.79 20.04 -2.79
CA PHE A 524 0.22 20.97 -3.29
C PHE A 524 0.43 20.94 -4.80
N GLY A 525 -0.02 19.89 -5.49
CA GLY A 525 -0.05 19.80 -6.94
C GLY A 525 -1.28 20.46 -7.57
N ALA A 526 -2.17 21.04 -6.76
CA ALA A 526 -3.26 21.88 -7.25
C ALA A 526 -2.68 23.18 -7.85
N PRO A 527 -3.32 23.79 -8.87
CA PRO A 527 -2.79 24.98 -9.55
C PRO A 527 -2.63 26.21 -8.64
N HIS A 528 -3.34 26.26 -7.52
CA HIS A 528 -3.24 27.31 -6.50
C HIS A 528 -3.30 26.70 -5.09
N PRO A 529 -2.21 26.10 -4.58
CA PRO A 529 -2.21 25.67 -3.20
C PRO A 529 -2.21 26.88 -2.28
N ASP A 530 -2.85 26.74 -1.13
CA ASP A 530 -2.91 27.81 -0.15
C ASP A 530 -1.53 28.02 0.48
N VAL A 531 -0.77 28.96 -0.08
CA VAL A 531 0.56 29.39 0.38
C VAL A 531 0.54 29.79 1.86
N GLN A 532 -0.62 30.21 2.39
CA GLN A 532 -0.77 30.54 3.82
C GLN A 532 -0.55 29.33 4.72
N VAL A 533 -0.89 28.13 4.28
CA VAL A 533 -0.69 26.90 5.07
C VAL A 533 0.80 26.62 5.26
N LEU A 534 1.60 26.85 4.22
CA LEU A 534 3.05 26.74 4.31
C LEU A 534 3.68 27.85 5.16
N ILE A 535 3.15 29.08 5.09
CA ILE A 535 3.59 30.16 5.98
C ILE A 535 3.30 29.79 7.45
N GLN A 536 2.09 29.34 7.75
CA GLN A 536 1.70 28.89 9.08
C GLN A 536 2.56 27.72 9.57
N LEU A 537 3.00 26.83 8.68
CA LEU A 537 3.92 25.74 9.03
C LEU A 537 5.25 26.29 9.58
N PHE A 538 5.82 27.32 8.95
CA PHE A 538 7.05 27.96 9.41
C PHE A 538 6.86 28.75 10.69
N GLU A 539 5.69 29.36 10.89
CA GLU A 539 5.38 30.15 12.08
C GLU A 539 5.04 29.28 13.31
N THR A 540 4.42 28.11 13.11
CA THR A 540 3.85 27.30 14.21
C THR A 540 4.67 26.08 14.59
N LYS A 541 5.67 25.66 13.80
CA LYS A 541 6.49 24.46 14.05
C LYS A 541 7.95 24.77 14.26
N SER A 542 8.67 23.89 14.97
CA SER A 542 10.12 24.05 15.11
C SER A 542 10.88 23.81 13.81
N ALA A 543 12.06 24.42 13.72
CA ALA A 543 13.03 24.22 12.65
C ALA A 543 13.29 22.74 12.34
N THR A 544 13.40 21.90 13.38
CA THR A 544 13.64 20.46 13.22
C THR A 544 12.50 19.77 12.47
N VAL A 545 11.25 20.15 12.72
CA VAL A 545 10.08 19.56 12.08
C VAL A 545 9.96 20.02 10.63
N VAL A 546 10.16 21.31 10.38
CA VAL A 546 10.15 21.86 9.02
C VAL A 546 11.24 21.23 8.17
N LYS A 547 12.46 21.08 8.70
CA LYS A 547 13.56 20.37 8.02
C LYS A 547 13.21 18.90 7.78
N LYS A 548 12.63 18.20 8.76
CA LYS A 548 12.15 16.82 8.58
C LYS A 548 11.04 16.71 7.54
N PHE A 549 10.12 17.66 7.47
CA PHE A 549 9.07 17.70 6.44
C PHE A 549 9.68 17.84 5.05
N ILE A 550 10.62 18.79 4.90
CA ILE A 550 11.39 19.00 3.68
C ILE A 550 12.12 17.71 3.29
N SER A 551 12.87 17.10 4.22
CA SER A 551 13.55 15.81 3.99
C SER A 551 12.59 14.65 3.70
N TYR A 552 11.41 14.66 4.28
CA TYR A 552 10.38 13.64 4.05
C TYR A 552 9.81 13.75 2.63
N LEU A 553 9.52 14.96 2.17
CA LEU A 553 9.11 15.21 0.78
C LEU A 553 10.23 14.84 -0.20
N GLN A 554 11.49 15.16 0.12
CA GLN A 554 12.68 14.79 -0.67
C GLN A 554 12.82 13.28 -0.89
N GLN A 555 12.77 12.50 0.19
CA GLN A 555 12.93 11.04 0.13
C GLN A 555 11.75 10.36 -0.60
N SER A 556 10.59 11.00 -0.66
CA SER A 556 9.38 10.40 -1.22
C SER A 556 9.22 10.64 -2.72
N GLY A 557 9.87 11.68 -3.27
CA GLY A 557 10.00 11.84 -4.71
C GLY A 557 10.83 10.74 -5.36
N GLN A 558 11.70 10.06 -4.63
CA GLN A 558 12.50 8.94 -5.15
C GLN A 558 11.65 7.72 -5.61
N LEU A 559 10.37 7.64 -5.22
CA LEU A 559 9.51 6.46 -5.43
C LEU A 559 8.48 6.59 -6.59
N ARG A 560 8.30 7.77 -7.22
CA ARG A 560 7.29 8.03 -8.28
C ARG A 560 7.76 9.12 -9.27
N PRO A 561 7.19 9.24 -10.50
CA PRO A 561 7.72 10.10 -11.57
C PRO A 561 7.98 11.55 -11.13
N GLN A 562 9.14 12.06 -11.56
CA GLN A 562 9.85 13.22 -11.01
C GLN A 562 9.13 14.58 -11.15
N THR A 563 8.09 14.66 -11.96
CA THR A 563 7.47 15.93 -12.39
C THR A 563 6.67 16.66 -11.33
N LYS A 564 5.91 15.94 -10.48
CA LYS A 564 4.96 16.60 -9.57
C LYS A 564 5.61 17.09 -8.25
N TYR A 565 6.67 16.43 -7.80
CA TYR A 565 7.38 16.82 -6.57
C TYR A 565 8.28 18.02 -6.78
N SER A 566 9.08 18.00 -7.85
CA SER A 566 9.88 19.16 -8.25
C SER A 566 9.01 20.41 -8.40
N PHE A 567 7.77 20.27 -8.91
CA PHE A 567 6.81 21.36 -8.99
C PHE A 567 6.46 21.98 -7.62
N LEU A 568 6.05 21.19 -6.62
CA LEU A 568 5.71 21.70 -5.27
C LEU A 568 6.86 22.52 -4.66
N VAL A 569 8.07 22.00 -4.75
CA VAL A 569 9.26 22.59 -4.15
C VAL A 569 9.62 23.87 -4.84
N ASN A 570 9.74 23.77 -6.17
CA ASN A 570 10.26 24.82 -7.00
C ASN A 570 9.26 25.96 -7.02
N GLN A 571 7.97 25.66 -7.13
CA GLN A 571 6.94 26.70 -7.23
C GLN A 571 6.48 27.24 -5.88
N HIS A 572 6.21 26.40 -4.87
CA HIS A 572 5.53 26.88 -3.66
C HIS A 572 6.44 27.03 -2.45
N MET A 573 7.31 26.05 -2.18
CA MET A 573 8.22 26.13 -1.02
C MET A 573 9.26 27.25 -1.18
N ILE A 574 9.88 27.38 -2.36
CA ILE A 574 10.84 28.47 -2.62
C ILE A 574 10.18 29.84 -2.46
N GLN A 575 8.95 30.02 -2.96
CA GLN A 575 8.21 31.28 -2.79
C GLN A 575 7.98 31.63 -1.32
N VAL A 576 7.60 30.65 -0.50
CA VAL A 576 7.39 30.83 0.95
C VAL A 576 8.70 31.15 1.66
N ILE A 577 9.77 30.41 1.37
CA ILE A 577 11.09 30.63 1.96
C ILE A 577 11.58 32.04 1.64
N VAL A 578 11.53 32.46 0.37
CA VAL A 578 11.95 33.80 -0.05
C VAL A 578 11.10 34.88 0.63
N ARG A 579 9.77 34.70 0.68
CA ARG A 579 8.87 35.65 1.33
C ARG A 579 9.17 35.78 2.82
N LEU A 580 9.38 34.67 3.53
CA LEU A 580 9.66 34.70 4.97
C LEU A 580 11.09 35.17 5.28
N ALA A 581 12.07 34.83 4.45
CA ALA A 581 13.44 35.33 4.56
C ALA A 581 13.50 36.85 4.38
N ALA A 582 12.73 37.39 3.43
CA ALA A 582 12.56 38.84 3.26
C ALA A 582 11.99 39.53 4.52
N HIS A 583 11.19 38.82 5.32
CA HIS A 583 10.68 39.30 6.62
C HIS A 583 11.57 38.91 7.80
N ARG A 584 12.81 38.47 7.53
CA ARG A 584 13.83 38.09 8.52
C ARG A 584 13.46 36.91 9.42
N HIS A 585 12.66 35.96 8.93
CA HIS A 585 12.40 34.74 9.67
C HIS A 585 13.68 33.88 9.74
N PRO A 586 14.17 33.49 10.94
CA PRO A 586 15.51 32.92 11.11
C PRO A 586 15.70 31.59 10.37
N LEU A 587 14.71 30.70 10.45
CA LEU A 587 14.74 29.41 9.72
C LEU A 587 14.63 29.61 8.20
N ALA A 588 13.91 30.64 7.75
CA ALA A 588 13.77 30.88 6.32
C ALA A 588 15.05 31.45 5.73
N ILE A 589 15.77 32.31 6.48
CA ILE A 589 17.12 32.76 6.13
C ILE A 589 18.08 31.56 6.10
N GLU A 590 18.05 30.70 7.11
CA GLU A 590 18.88 29.49 7.14
C GLU A 590 18.63 28.61 5.91
N LEU A 591 17.37 28.28 5.60
CA LEU A 591 17.01 27.49 4.43
C LEU A 591 17.32 28.19 3.10
N PHE A 592 17.17 29.52 3.04
CA PHE A 592 17.57 30.30 1.88
C PHE A 592 19.09 30.22 1.65
N ASN A 593 19.88 30.34 2.71
CA ASN A 593 21.33 30.19 2.64
C ASN A 593 21.72 28.76 2.28
N ASP A 594 21.03 27.74 2.81
CA ASP A 594 21.24 26.34 2.46
C ASP A 594 20.98 26.10 0.96
N ILE A 595 19.91 26.70 0.40
CA ILE A 595 19.61 26.66 -1.04
C ILE A 595 20.76 27.26 -1.86
N LEU A 596 21.38 28.34 -1.38
CA LEU A 596 22.45 29.05 -2.08
C LEU A 596 23.85 28.44 -1.89
N THR A 597 24.09 27.68 -0.83
CA THR A 597 25.42 27.18 -0.43
C THR A 597 25.65 25.69 -0.66
N ALA A 598 24.65 24.92 -1.10
CA ALA A 598 24.84 23.54 -1.54
C ALA A 598 25.71 23.47 -2.81
N GLN A 599 27.03 23.40 -2.63
CA GLN A 599 28.02 23.86 -3.61
C GLN A 599 28.47 22.88 -4.71
N GLN A 600 28.17 21.58 -4.68
CA GLN A 600 28.83 20.62 -5.61
C GLN A 600 28.00 20.10 -6.78
N ASP A 601 26.72 20.36 -6.76
CA ASP A 601 25.79 20.27 -7.86
C ASP A 601 24.61 21.10 -7.41
N VAL A 602 23.76 21.56 -8.32
CA VAL A 602 22.39 21.97 -7.93
C VAL A 602 21.63 20.68 -7.58
N TRP A 603 22.09 20.03 -6.53
CA TRP A 603 21.73 18.72 -6.03
C TRP A 603 20.39 18.86 -5.31
N LEU A 604 20.16 19.98 -4.60
CA LEU A 604 18.92 20.31 -3.91
C LEU A 604 17.66 20.40 -4.79
N LEU A 605 17.77 20.36 -6.12
CA LEU A 605 16.61 20.40 -7.03
C LEU A 605 16.45 19.11 -7.87
N ARG A 606 17.48 18.24 -7.92
CA ARG A 606 17.39 16.88 -8.45
C ARG A 606 17.25 15.80 -7.35
N THR A 607 17.76 15.98 -6.14
CA THR A 607 17.62 14.98 -5.05
C THR A 607 16.31 15.02 -4.30
N TRP A 608 15.43 15.95 -4.64
CA TRP A 608 14.00 15.77 -4.35
C TRP A 608 13.38 14.64 -5.18
N VAL A 609 14.09 14.07 -6.17
CA VAL A 609 13.63 12.90 -6.92
C VAL A 609 14.79 11.95 -7.31
N GLY A 610 15.11 10.99 -6.43
CA GLY A 610 15.82 9.70 -6.63
C GLY A 610 17.22 9.72 -7.29
N HIS A 611 18.28 9.13 -6.72
CA HIS A 611 18.45 7.66 -6.62
C HIS A 611 19.60 7.25 -5.65
N ASN A 612 19.40 6.09 -5.00
CA ASN A 612 20.29 5.08 -4.38
C ASN A 612 21.58 5.45 -3.66
N GLY A 613 21.69 4.92 -2.44
CA GLY A 613 22.94 4.79 -1.71
C GLY A 613 23.70 3.50 -2.05
N ASP A 614 24.99 3.56 -1.78
CA ASP A 614 25.79 2.59 -1.03
C ASP A 614 26.72 3.49 -0.16
N GLY A 615 26.76 3.39 1.17
CA GLY A 615 27.47 2.34 1.89
C GLY A 615 28.84 2.87 2.35
N ASP A 616 28.87 3.50 3.53
CA ASP A 616 30.02 3.76 4.42
C ASP A 616 31.44 3.97 3.81
N ASP A 617 31.83 5.22 3.55
CA ASP A 617 33.22 5.69 3.75
C ASP A 617 33.28 7.25 3.83
N PRO A 618 33.69 7.87 4.96
CA PRO A 618 33.78 9.34 5.07
C PRO A 618 34.98 9.97 4.34
N SER A 619 35.81 9.20 3.64
CA SER A 619 37.09 9.68 3.11
C SER A 619 37.15 9.94 1.61
N SER A 620 36.10 9.64 0.84
CA SER A 620 36.07 9.95 -0.60
C SER A 620 35.22 11.19 -0.88
N LYS A 621 35.86 12.30 -1.28
CA LYS A 621 35.17 13.45 -1.88
C LYS A 621 34.82 13.07 -3.32
N PRO A 622 33.54 12.99 -3.74
CA PRO A 622 33.22 12.93 -5.15
C PRO A 622 33.02 14.38 -5.64
N THR A 623 33.94 14.87 -6.45
CA THR A 623 33.65 15.98 -7.36
C THR A 623 32.68 15.46 -8.42
N ALA A 624 31.64 16.23 -8.75
CA ALA A 624 30.59 15.84 -9.70
C ALA A 624 31.11 15.43 -11.10
N GLU A 625 32.32 15.83 -11.48
CA GLU A 625 33.01 15.35 -12.69
C GLU A 625 33.42 13.87 -12.64
N SER A 626 33.51 13.25 -11.45
CA SER A 626 33.90 11.84 -11.29
C SER A 626 32.72 10.88 -11.24
N SER A 627 31.52 11.29 -10.82
CA SER A 627 30.33 10.42 -10.78
C SER A 627 29.86 10.02 -12.19
N LEU A 628 30.01 10.93 -13.15
CA LEU A 628 29.79 10.66 -14.58
C LEU A 628 30.90 9.82 -15.22
N LYS A 629 32.09 9.73 -14.62
CA LYS A 629 33.20 8.88 -15.09
C LYS A 629 33.28 7.53 -14.36
N SER A 630 32.86 7.44 -13.09
CA SER A 630 33.08 6.28 -12.23
C SER A 630 32.00 5.22 -12.31
N THR A 631 30.75 5.58 -12.65
CA THR A 631 29.73 4.57 -13.05
C THR A 631 30.05 3.93 -14.41
N LEU A 632 31.08 4.43 -15.11
CA LEU A 632 31.42 4.07 -16.49
C LEU A 632 32.81 3.46 -16.67
N HIS A 633 33.56 3.23 -15.58
CA HIS A 633 34.83 2.49 -15.62
C HIS A 633 34.80 1.14 -14.89
N GLY A 634 33.65 0.74 -14.35
CA GLY A 634 33.49 -0.50 -13.56
C GLY A 634 32.87 -1.71 -14.29
N LYS A 635 32.45 -1.58 -15.55
CA LYS A 635 31.93 -2.70 -16.34
C LYS A 635 32.62 -2.71 -17.69
N THR A 636 33.16 -3.88 -18.06
CA THR A 636 33.70 -4.17 -19.38
C THR A 636 32.78 -3.61 -20.48
N PRO A 637 33.34 -3.02 -21.55
CA PRO A 637 32.56 -2.43 -22.62
C PRO A 637 31.73 -3.54 -23.27
N SER A 638 30.43 -3.54 -23.00
CA SER A 638 29.45 -4.22 -23.84
C SER A 638 29.12 -3.28 -24.99
N GLN A 639 28.99 -3.86 -26.17
CA GLN A 639 29.27 -3.23 -27.47
C GLN A 639 28.33 -2.10 -27.94
N ASP A 640 27.30 -1.68 -27.21
CA ASP A 640 26.24 -0.82 -27.80
C ASP A 640 25.91 0.44 -26.98
N GLY A 641 26.92 1.23 -26.61
CA GLY A 641 26.72 2.52 -25.94
C GLY A 641 27.65 3.60 -26.47
N HIS A 642 27.25 4.23 -27.58
CA HIS A 642 27.98 5.33 -28.21
C HIS A 642 28.07 6.54 -27.27
N TRP A 643 29.28 6.97 -26.99
CA TRP A 643 29.59 8.17 -26.22
C TRP A 643 29.55 9.39 -27.14
N LEU A 644 28.82 10.44 -26.76
CA LEU A 644 28.83 11.71 -27.48
C LEU A 644 30.06 12.53 -27.05
N PHE A 645 31.06 12.63 -27.93
CA PHE A 645 32.12 13.66 -27.94
C PHE A 645 31.65 15.08 -27.53
N LEU A 646 30.46 15.54 -27.93
CA LEU A 646 29.91 16.84 -27.57
C LEU A 646 29.68 16.95 -26.05
N VAL A 647 29.29 15.85 -25.41
CA VAL A 647 29.11 15.76 -23.94
C VAL A 647 30.47 15.62 -23.22
N GLU A 648 31.49 15.11 -23.91
CA GLU A 648 32.86 15.01 -23.37
C GLU A 648 33.63 16.33 -23.45
N GLN A 649 33.37 17.15 -24.49
CA GLN A 649 34.09 18.38 -24.78
C GLN A 649 33.37 19.64 -24.26
N HIS A 650 32.03 19.62 -24.13
CA HIS A 650 31.25 20.80 -23.73
C HIS A 650 30.52 20.60 -22.40
N THR A 651 30.34 21.71 -21.67
CA THR A 651 29.61 21.71 -20.40
C THR A 651 28.11 21.89 -20.63
N LEU A 652 27.34 20.81 -20.51
CA LEU A 652 25.89 20.86 -20.62
C LEU A 652 25.22 21.27 -19.29
N VAL A 653 24.57 22.44 -19.29
CA VAL A 653 23.82 22.94 -18.14
C VAL A 653 22.32 22.87 -18.42
N THR A 654 21.51 22.39 -17.47
CA THR A 654 20.04 22.48 -17.55
C THR A 654 19.53 23.59 -16.63
N VAL A 655 18.71 24.50 -17.14
CA VAL A 655 18.26 25.73 -16.49
C VAL A 655 16.76 25.72 -16.17
N GLN A 656 15.87 25.27 -17.07
CA GLN A 656 14.41 25.32 -16.83
C GLN A 656 13.96 24.50 -15.62
N CYS A 657 14.62 23.36 -15.38
CA CYS A 657 14.31 22.46 -14.26
C CYS A 657 15.25 22.63 -13.05
N SER A 658 16.10 23.66 -13.04
CA SER A 658 17.12 23.84 -12.01
C SER A 658 16.60 24.47 -10.72
N GLY A 659 15.30 24.83 -10.64
CA GLY A 659 14.63 25.63 -9.60
C GLY A 659 15.20 27.04 -9.34
N MET A 660 16.35 27.36 -9.95
CA MET A 660 16.95 28.68 -9.96
C MET A 660 16.04 29.73 -10.59
N ILE A 661 15.32 29.37 -11.66
CA ILE A 661 14.29 30.22 -12.26
C ILE A 661 13.23 30.58 -11.21
N SER A 662 12.74 29.59 -10.47
CA SER A 662 11.69 29.81 -9.48
C SER A 662 12.18 30.65 -8.30
N LEU A 663 13.45 30.49 -7.89
CA LEU A 663 14.09 31.35 -6.89
C LEU A 663 14.18 32.80 -7.36
N VAL A 664 14.66 33.02 -8.59
CA VAL A 664 14.77 34.34 -9.20
C VAL A 664 13.41 35.00 -9.36
N GLN A 665 12.41 34.25 -9.84
CA GLN A 665 11.03 34.73 -9.96
C GLN A 665 10.42 35.05 -8.60
N ALA A 666 10.64 34.20 -7.59
CA ALA A 666 10.14 34.43 -6.23
C ALA A 666 10.71 35.70 -5.61
N ILE A 667 12.01 35.96 -5.76
CA ILE A 667 12.63 37.21 -5.29
C ILE A 667 12.07 38.39 -6.08
N SER A 668 11.95 38.25 -7.39
CA SER A 668 11.45 39.30 -8.29
C SER A 668 9.98 39.65 -8.03
N ALA A 669 9.18 38.69 -7.53
CA ALA A 669 7.78 38.86 -7.17
C ALA A 669 7.57 39.50 -5.79
N LEU A 670 8.63 39.76 -5.01
CA LEU A 670 8.49 40.47 -3.74
C LEU A 670 8.01 41.91 -3.96
N PRO A 671 7.03 42.40 -3.19
CA PRO A 671 6.43 43.72 -3.42
C PRO A 671 7.36 44.89 -3.03
N SER A 672 8.36 44.65 -2.18
CA SER A 672 9.27 45.67 -1.67
C SER A 672 10.65 45.59 -2.34
N ALA A 673 11.06 46.68 -3.00
CA ALA A 673 12.41 46.81 -3.56
C ALA A 673 13.50 46.67 -2.50
N ALA A 674 13.26 47.15 -1.27
CA ALA A 674 14.20 46.99 -0.16
C ALA A 674 14.35 45.53 0.28
N SER A 675 13.27 44.76 0.25
CA SER A 675 13.31 43.32 0.53
C SER A 675 14.02 42.52 -0.56
N GLN A 676 13.82 42.90 -1.82
CA GLN A 676 14.57 42.34 -2.95
C GLN A 676 16.07 42.61 -2.76
N GLN A 677 16.44 43.87 -2.49
CA GLN A 677 17.82 44.29 -2.29
C GLN A 677 18.49 43.52 -1.13
N ALA A 678 17.84 43.43 0.03
CA ALA A 678 18.39 42.73 1.18
C ALA A 678 18.67 41.24 0.92
N LEU A 679 17.80 40.55 0.18
CA LEU A 679 18.03 39.15 -0.20
C LEU A 679 19.10 39.01 -1.28
N THR A 680 19.16 39.92 -2.25
CA THR A 680 20.22 39.89 -3.27
C THR A 680 21.58 40.23 -2.69
N ASP A 681 21.67 41.14 -1.71
CA ASP A 681 22.91 41.45 -1.01
C ASP A 681 23.38 40.23 -0.22
N CYS A 682 22.47 39.60 0.54
CA CYS A 682 22.76 38.35 1.25
C CYS A 682 23.25 37.23 0.31
N TRP A 683 22.65 37.11 -0.89
CA TRP A 683 23.11 36.17 -1.90
C TRP A 683 24.51 36.53 -2.40
N LEU A 684 24.75 37.79 -2.76
CA LEU A 684 26.03 38.28 -3.24
C LEU A 684 27.15 38.04 -2.20
N ASP A 685 26.89 38.32 -0.93
CA ASP A 685 27.81 38.10 0.19
C ASP A 685 28.16 36.61 0.38
N LEU A 686 27.23 35.70 0.09
CA LEU A 686 27.50 34.25 0.15
C LEU A 686 28.36 33.77 -1.04
N TRP A 687 28.14 34.36 -2.21
CA TRP A 687 28.74 33.89 -3.47
C TRP A 687 30.03 34.62 -3.83
N THR A 688 30.38 35.68 -3.10
CA THR A 688 31.60 36.44 -3.28
C THR A 688 32.34 36.63 -1.96
N ASN A 689 33.67 36.63 -2.00
CA ASN A 689 34.48 36.94 -0.83
C ASN A 689 34.67 38.47 -0.66
N GLU A 690 35.37 38.91 0.38
CA GLU A 690 35.67 40.34 0.64
C GLU A 690 36.38 41.06 -0.52
N ARG A 691 37.03 40.29 -1.41
CA ARG A 691 37.71 40.79 -2.62
C ARG A 691 36.84 40.72 -3.88
N ARG A 692 35.57 40.34 -3.74
CA ARG A 692 34.60 40.08 -4.82
C ARG A 692 34.98 38.92 -5.76
N GLU A 693 35.81 38.00 -5.30
CA GLU A 693 36.09 36.78 -6.03
C GLU A 693 34.99 35.75 -5.75
N LEU A 694 34.63 34.95 -6.76
CA LEU A 694 33.57 33.96 -6.65
C LEU A 694 33.97 32.81 -5.72
N THR A 695 33.09 32.49 -4.77
CA THR A 695 33.26 31.36 -3.82
C THR A 695 32.50 30.10 -4.26
N ILE A 696 31.71 30.19 -5.33
CA ILE A 696 30.84 29.13 -5.83
C ILE A 696 31.38 28.43 -7.08
N THR A 697 30.82 27.26 -7.39
CA THR A 697 31.18 26.50 -8.59
C THR A 697 30.60 27.13 -9.86
N ILE A 698 31.35 27.04 -10.96
CA ILE A 698 30.95 27.58 -12.28
C ILE A 698 29.56 27.07 -12.71
N PRO A 699 29.20 25.78 -12.60
CA PRO A 699 27.86 25.31 -12.98
C PRO A 699 26.71 25.98 -12.24
N CYS A 700 26.87 26.31 -10.95
CA CYS A 700 25.86 27.02 -10.16
C CYS A 700 25.71 28.47 -10.63
N LEU A 701 26.82 29.13 -10.93
CA LEU A 701 26.83 30.47 -11.52
C LEU A 701 26.11 30.48 -12.88
N LEU A 702 26.43 29.53 -13.75
CA LEU A 702 25.80 29.40 -15.06
C LEU A 702 24.27 29.22 -14.95
N LYS A 703 23.79 28.35 -14.06
CA LYS A 703 22.33 28.19 -13.84
C LYS A 703 21.66 29.48 -13.37
N CYS A 704 22.31 30.27 -12.51
CA CYS A 704 21.83 31.58 -12.08
C CYS A 704 21.74 32.56 -13.25
N LEU A 705 22.82 32.68 -14.01
CA LEU A 705 22.87 33.54 -15.20
C LEU A 705 21.87 33.11 -16.28
N GLY A 706 21.62 31.81 -16.43
CA GLY A 706 20.60 31.29 -17.34
C GLY A 706 19.18 31.73 -16.99
N ALA A 707 18.92 32.08 -15.73
CA ALA A 707 17.63 32.62 -15.28
C ALA A 707 17.55 34.17 -15.41
N PHE A 708 18.53 34.82 -16.04
CA PHE A 708 18.61 36.29 -16.13
C PHE A 708 17.35 36.95 -16.66
N ALA A 709 16.70 36.36 -17.66
CA ALA A 709 15.49 36.93 -18.26
C ALA A 709 14.33 37.06 -17.27
N CYS A 710 14.28 36.17 -16.26
CA CYS A 710 13.21 36.07 -15.28
C CYS A 710 13.38 37.02 -14.08
N GLY A 711 14.54 37.70 -13.96
CA GLY A 711 14.85 38.59 -12.84
C GLY A 711 14.21 39.99 -12.93
N SER A 712 13.92 40.58 -11.77
CA SER A 712 13.66 42.02 -11.61
C SER A 712 14.91 42.84 -11.92
N VAL A 713 14.79 44.17 -11.95
CA VAL A 713 15.93 45.07 -12.18
C VAL A 713 17.05 44.84 -11.16
N ILE A 714 16.69 44.65 -9.89
CA ILE A 714 17.64 44.44 -8.78
C ILE A 714 18.37 43.10 -8.94
N VAL A 715 17.63 42.02 -9.18
CA VAL A 715 18.21 40.68 -9.37
C VAL A 715 19.11 40.64 -10.61
N LYS A 716 18.70 41.31 -11.69
CA LYS A 716 19.54 41.47 -12.88
C LYS A 716 20.83 42.20 -12.57
N GLN A 717 20.81 43.25 -11.75
CA GLN A 717 22.02 43.97 -11.38
C GLN A 717 22.99 43.09 -10.57
N MET A 718 22.49 42.28 -9.64
CA MET A 718 23.28 41.27 -8.92
C MET A 718 23.91 40.26 -9.90
N MET A 719 23.12 39.70 -10.83
CA MET A 719 23.63 38.77 -11.84
C MET A 719 24.70 39.39 -12.76
N LYS A 720 24.58 40.68 -13.10
CA LYS A 720 25.62 41.41 -13.84
C LYS A 720 26.93 41.48 -13.05
N GLN A 721 26.85 41.76 -11.74
CA GLN A 721 28.04 41.77 -10.88
C GLN A 721 28.70 40.39 -10.80
N LEU A 722 27.90 39.33 -10.68
CA LEU A 722 28.40 37.95 -10.68
C LEU A 722 29.03 37.57 -12.03
N LEU A 723 28.45 37.99 -13.15
CA LEU A 723 29.03 37.80 -14.48
C LEU A 723 30.38 38.51 -14.61
N GLN A 724 30.48 39.76 -14.16
CA GLN A 724 31.74 40.52 -14.16
C GLN A 724 32.80 39.85 -13.28
N ALA A 725 32.43 39.40 -12.08
CA ALA A 725 33.32 38.67 -11.19
C ALA A 725 33.81 37.35 -11.83
N GLY A 726 32.94 36.65 -12.57
CA GLY A 726 33.31 35.45 -13.33
C GLY A 726 34.28 35.73 -14.47
N LEU A 727 34.02 36.78 -15.27
CA LEU A 727 34.92 37.19 -16.35
C LEU A 727 36.28 37.71 -15.85
N ALA A 728 36.30 38.32 -14.66
CA ALA A 728 37.53 38.75 -14.00
C ALA A 728 38.27 37.61 -13.27
N SER A 729 37.62 36.46 -13.06
CA SER A 729 38.24 35.30 -12.44
C SER A 729 39.31 34.73 -13.39
N SER A 730 40.43 34.26 -12.83
CA SER A 730 41.53 33.67 -13.58
C SER A 730 41.23 32.27 -14.14
N ALA A 731 39.94 31.88 -14.26
CA ALA A 731 39.51 30.61 -14.80
C ALA A 731 39.49 30.67 -16.36
N PRO A 732 40.46 30.04 -17.06
CA PRO A 732 40.59 30.15 -18.51
C PRO A 732 39.37 29.59 -19.26
N ASP A 733 38.64 28.65 -18.66
CA ASP A 733 37.50 27.97 -19.30
C ASP A 733 36.14 28.64 -19.03
N TYR A 734 36.09 29.77 -18.32
CA TYR A 734 34.82 30.37 -17.91
C TYR A 734 33.98 30.86 -19.09
N LEU A 735 34.60 31.57 -20.04
CA LEU A 735 33.92 32.08 -21.23
C LEU A 735 33.42 30.95 -22.14
N PRO A 736 34.23 29.93 -22.49
CA PRO A 736 33.76 28.73 -23.19
C PRO A 736 32.54 28.07 -22.52
N ARG A 737 32.57 27.82 -21.21
CA ARG A 737 31.45 27.20 -20.48
C ARG A 737 30.19 28.06 -20.46
N LEU A 738 30.34 29.39 -20.44
CA LEU A 738 29.22 30.32 -20.54
C LEU A 738 28.61 30.34 -21.95
N LEU A 739 29.42 30.20 -22.99
CA LEU A 739 28.96 30.04 -24.36
C LEU A 739 28.27 28.68 -24.56
N ASP A 740 28.81 27.58 -24.00
CA ASP A 740 28.15 26.27 -24.00
C ASP A 740 26.76 26.36 -23.38
N MET A 741 26.62 27.06 -22.25
CA MET A 741 25.30 27.28 -21.66
C MET A 741 24.38 28.08 -22.59
N LEU A 742 24.88 29.09 -23.30
CA LEU A 742 24.06 29.86 -24.25
C LEU A 742 23.60 29.04 -25.46
N ILE A 743 24.43 28.12 -25.93
CA ILE A 743 24.22 27.35 -27.16
C ILE A 743 23.46 26.05 -26.89
N LEU A 744 23.83 25.33 -25.83
CA LEU A 744 23.43 23.94 -25.60
C LEU A 744 22.42 23.77 -24.46
N SER A 745 22.08 24.81 -23.70
CA SER A 745 21.11 24.75 -22.60
C SER A 745 19.68 25.13 -23.00
N ASP A 746 18.72 24.71 -22.18
CA ASP A 746 17.31 25.09 -22.17
C ASP A 746 17.10 26.48 -21.55
N LEU A 747 17.55 27.55 -22.23
CA LEU A 747 17.45 28.90 -21.70
C LEU A 747 16.12 29.61 -22.02
N PRO A 748 15.44 30.21 -21.02
CA PRO A 748 14.37 31.16 -21.28
C PRO A 748 14.94 32.48 -21.82
N HIS A 749 14.55 32.86 -23.05
CA HIS A 749 14.93 34.12 -23.69
C HIS A 749 16.46 34.40 -23.80
N GLY A 750 17.22 33.45 -24.35
CA GLY A 750 18.69 33.52 -24.49
C GLY A 750 19.27 34.82 -25.09
N ALA A 751 18.51 35.56 -25.90
CA ALA A 751 18.95 36.80 -26.56
C ALA A 751 19.34 37.89 -25.56
N LYS A 752 18.60 38.00 -24.44
CA LYS A 752 18.87 39.00 -23.41
C LYS A 752 20.18 38.69 -22.68
N MET A 753 20.46 37.41 -22.44
CA MET A 753 21.70 36.97 -21.79
C MET A 753 22.90 37.09 -22.73
N LEU A 754 22.73 36.76 -24.01
CA LEU A 754 23.76 36.97 -25.04
C LEU A 754 24.15 38.45 -25.13
N ASN A 755 23.17 39.36 -25.27
CA ASN A 755 23.46 40.80 -25.30
C ASN A 755 24.22 41.25 -24.06
N LEU A 756 23.81 40.80 -22.88
CA LEU A 756 24.51 41.12 -21.65
C LEU A 756 25.97 40.63 -21.67
N LEU A 757 26.21 39.39 -22.06
CA LEU A 757 27.57 38.85 -22.18
C LEU A 757 28.41 39.71 -23.11
N LEU A 758 27.90 39.96 -24.32
CA LEU A 758 28.62 40.74 -25.32
C LEU A 758 28.96 42.14 -24.82
N ASP A 759 28.09 42.79 -24.06
CA ASP A 759 28.35 44.12 -23.49
C ASP A 759 29.43 44.11 -22.39
N GLN A 760 29.72 42.96 -21.76
CA GLN A 760 30.73 42.84 -20.71
C GLN A 760 32.12 42.42 -21.20
N LEU A 761 32.27 41.98 -22.45
CA LEU A 761 33.56 41.53 -23.00
C LEU A 761 34.47 42.70 -23.40
N SER A 762 35.78 42.56 -23.20
CA SER A 762 36.80 43.50 -23.69
C SER A 762 37.23 43.17 -25.11
N ASP A 763 37.49 44.17 -25.95
CA ASP A 763 38.04 43.93 -27.29
C ASP A 763 39.52 43.47 -27.22
N PRO A 764 39.97 42.48 -28.02
CA PRO A 764 39.24 41.73 -29.05
C PRO A 764 38.57 40.45 -28.50
N TRP A 765 37.23 40.40 -28.49
CA TRP A 765 36.45 39.25 -28.00
C TRP A 765 35.79 38.41 -29.09
N ILE A 766 35.66 38.95 -30.30
CA ILE A 766 34.82 38.38 -31.36
C ILE A 766 35.39 37.06 -31.89
N GLU A 767 36.69 37.02 -32.16
CA GLU A 767 37.35 35.83 -32.72
C GLU A 767 37.21 34.60 -31.80
N PRO A 768 37.48 34.66 -30.48
CA PRO A 768 37.24 33.53 -29.57
C PRO A 768 35.78 33.06 -29.54
N VAL A 769 34.82 34.00 -29.55
CA VAL A 769 33.39 33.66 -29.50
C VAL A 769 32.93 32.99 -30.78
N VAL A 770 33.34 33.51 -31.94
CA VAL A 770 33.02 32.92 -33.26
C VAL A 770 33.64 31.54 -33.39
N ALA A 771 34.90 31.36 -32.98
CA ALA A 771 35.58 30.07 -33.01
C ALA A 771 34.85 29.03 -32.17
N HIS A 772 34.44 29.37 -30.94
CA HIS A 772 33.70 28.47 -30.05
C HIS A 772 32.33 28.06 -30.61
N ILE A 773 31.58 29.02 -31.17
CA ILE A 773 30.28 28.72 -31.81
C ILE A 773 30.45 27.73 -32.96
N LEU A 774 31.45 27.95 -33.82
CA LEU A 774 31.73 27.06 -34.95
C LEU A 774 32.15 25.67 -34.49
N ASP A 775 33.02 25.58 -33.48
CA ASP A 775 33.46 24.31 -32.89
C ASP A 775 32.26 23.50 -32.38
N THR A 776 31.38 24.11 -31.57
CA THR A 776 30.17 23.44 -31.07
C THR A 776 29.23 22.98 -32.19
N VAL A 777 29.06 23.80 -33.24
CA VAL A 777 28.22 23.45 -34.40
C VAL A 777 28.80 22.25 -35.15
N LEU A 778 30.12 22.25 -35.42
CA LEU A 778 30.80 21.20 -36.16
C LEU A 778 30.77 19.87 -35.40
N VAL A 779 31.10 19.88 -34.11
CA VAL A 779 31.08 18.66 -33.26
C VAL A 779 29.66 18.07 -33.22
N CYS A 780 28.63 18.91 -33.06
CA CYS A 780 27.24 18.46 -33.01
C CYS A 780 26.79 17.75 -34.29
N ILE A 781 27.29 18.17 -35.45
CA ILE A 781 26.89 17.60 -36.74
C ILE A 781 27.65 16.33 -37.06
N GLU A 782 28.94 16.28 -36.78
CA GLU A 782 29.70 15.04 -36.96
C GLU A 782 29.09 13.91 -36.13
N GLU A 783 28.63 14.21 -34.92
CA GLU A 783 27.89 13.24 -34.11
C GLU A 783 26.52 12.86 -34.66
N LEU A 784 25.74 13.84 -35.11
CA LEU A 784 24.42 13.55 -35.67
C LEU A 784 24.53 12.72 -36.97
N ARG A 785 25.60 12.95 -37.74
CA ARG A 785 25.98 12.14 -38.91
C ARG A 785 26.38 10.71 -38.52
N LEU A 786 27.21 10.54 -37.48
CA LEU A 786 27.57 9.21 -36.98
C LEU A 786 26.35 8.42 -36.51
N GLN A 787 25.43 9.05 -35.76
CA GLN A 787 24.19 8.41 -35.31
C GLN A 787 23.26 8.00 -36.47
N THR A 788 23.10 8.85 -37.48
CA THR A 788 22.27 8.53 -38.66
C THR A 788 22.89 7.46 -39.56
N MET A 789 24.21 7.31 -39.54
CA MET A 789 24.90 6.21 -40.23
C MET A 789 24.73 4.87 -39.51
N GLU A 790 24.67 4.85 -38.17
CA GLU A 790 24.47 3.65 -37.35
C GLU A 790 23.01 3.16 -37.33
N GLN A 791 22.03 4.05 -37.48
CA GLN A 791 20.60 3.73 -37.45
C GLN A 791 20.00 3.27 -38.79
N ARG A 792 20.82 2.94 -39.81
CA ARG A 792 20.33 2.26 -41.02
C ARG A 792 20.43 0.73 -40.91
N PRO A 793 19.41 0.08 -40.34
CA PRO A 793 18.89 -1.16 -40.90
C PRO A 793 17.43 -0.97 -41.32
N ASP A 794 17.17 -1.14 -42.62
CA ASP A 794 15.89 -1.42 -43.27
C ASP A 794 14.61 -0.84 -42.63
N GLN A 795 14.09 0.28 -43.14
CA GLN A 795 12.68 0.59 -42.96
C GLN A 795 12.06 1.33 -44.14
N GLU A 796 10.99 0.69 -44.63
CA GLU A 796 10.12 1.07 -45.73
C GLU A 796 9.36 2.38 -45.46
N ALA A 797 8.98 3.02 -46.56
CA ALA A 797 8.27 4.28 -46.63
C ALA A 797 7.02 4.35 -45.74
N MET A 798 6.93 5.41 -44.93
CA MET A 798 5.71 5.81 -44.26
C MET A 798 5.22 7.12 -44.88
N ASP A 799 4.04 7.06 -45.49
CA ASP A 799 3.35 8.17 -46.16
C ASP A 799 3.14 9.37 -45.22
N THR A 800 3.57 10.55 -45.66
CA THR A 800 3.25 11.85 -45.06
C THR A 800 2.48 12.70 -46.06
N SER A 801 1.17 12.45 -46.17
CA SER A 801 0.24 13.42 -46.74
C SER A 801 -0.57 14.06 -45.61
N ASP A 802 -0.73 15.38 -45.72
CA ASP A 802 -1.53 16.30 -44.92
C ASP A 802 -0.79 17.02 -43.79
N VAL A 803 -0.41 18.27 -44.09
CA VAL A 803 -0.72 19.50 -43.34
C VAL A 803 0.02 20.63 -44.07
N MET A 804 -0.70 21.35 -44.92
CA MET A 804 -0.32 22.67 -45.44
C MET A 804 -1.55 23.55 -45.28
N ASP A 805 -1.55 24.42 -44.27
CA ASP A 805 -2.23 25.70 -44.42
C ASP A 805 -1.55 26.77 -43.57
N GLY A 806 -1.28 27.90 -44.22
CA GLY A 806 -0.35 28.90 -43.74
C GLY A 806 -0.99 29.91 -42.80
N THR A 807 -0.50 30.00 -41.58
CA THR A 807 -0.54 31.22 -40.77
C THR A 807 0.59 31.22 -39.74
N LYS A 808 1.41 32.28 -39.76
CA LYS A 808 2.27 32.79 -38.66
C LYS A 808 2.59 31.78 -37.54
N TYR A 809 3.57 30.90 -37.78
CA TYR A 809 3.98 29.90 -36.79
C TYR A 809 4.71 30.55 -35.61
N ASP A 810 4.07 30.45 -34.44
CA ASP A 810 4.60 30.86 -33.14
C ASP A 810 5.39 29.68 -32.56
N TRP A 811 6.60 29.93 -32.06
CA TRP A 811 7.46 28.90 -31.44
C TRP A 811 6.80 28.25 -30.21
N SER A 812 5.70 28.82 -29.71
CA SER A 812 4.85 28.26 -28.67
C SER A 812 4.22 26.91 -29.06
N GLU A 813 3.87 26.68 -30.33
CA GLU A 813 3.31 25.40 -30.79
C GLU A 813 4.35 24.28 -30.82
N LEU A 814 5.63 24.58 -31.08
CA LEU A 814 6.69 23.57 -30.98
C LEU A 814 7.14 23.33 -29.53
N ASP A 815 7.15 24.37 -28.68
CA ASP A 815 7.25 24.16 -27.24
C ASP A 815 6.07 23.32 -26.75
N GLU A 816 4.86 23.50 -27.28
CA GLU A 816 3.69 22.65 -27.01
C GLU A 816 3.78 21.25 -27.63
N CYS A 817 4.39 21.04 -28.80
CA CYS A 817 4.62 19.70 -29.37
C CYS A 817 5.72 18.94 -28.61
N LEU A 818 6.81 19.62 -28.23
CA LEU A 818 7.86 19.06 -27.37
C LEU A 818 7.35 18.82 -25.94
N VAL A 819 6.34 19.57 -25.49
CA VAL A 819 5.61 19.31 -24.23
C VAL A 819 4.53 18.25 -24.40
N ALA A 820 3.86 18.14 -25.55
CA ALA A 820 2.76 17.19 -25.81
C ALA A 820 3.28 15.77 -26.06
N GLU A 821 4.35 15.59 -26.83
CA GLU A 821 5.12 14.33 -26.86
C GLU A 821 5.94 14.17 -25.56
N GLY A 822 6.36 15.26 -24.92
CA GLY A 822 7.12 15.31 -23.68
C GLY A 822 6.34 15.12 -22.37
N THR A 823 5.01 15.00 -22.40
CA THR A 823 4.24 14.68 -21.17
C THR A 823 4.50 13.24 -20.70
N LYS A 824 5.13 12.39 -21.53
CA LYS A 824 5.70 11.09 -21.12
C LYS A 824 7.22 11.09 -20.91
N VAL A 825 7.95 12.16 -21.29
CA VAL A 825 9.42 12.20 -21.21
C VAL A 825 9.85 13.41 -20.38
N VAL A 826 9.80 13.20 -19.07
CA VAL A 826 10.39 14.09 -18.07
C VAL A 826 11.90 13.88 -18.08
N ALA A 827 12.64 14.99 -18.17
CA ALA A 827 14.08 15.11 -18.37
C ALA A 827 14.49 14.89 -19.84
N ILE A 828 14.72 16.01 -20.54
CA ILE A 828 15.49 16.01 -21.78
C ILE A 828 16.83 15.33 -21.48
N ASP A 829 17.03 14.13 -22.00
CA ASP A 829 18.30 13.45 -21.89
C ASP A 829 19.33 14.30 -22.64
N ALA A 830 20.30 14.85 -21.91
CA ALA A 830 21.44 15.56 -22.47
C ALA A 830 22.29 14.67 -23.40
N ARG A 831 21.94 13.38 -23.51
CA ARG A 831 22.50 12.40 -24.43
C ARG A 831 21.71 12.25 -25.75
N ASN A 832 20.66 13.03 -25.97
CA ASN A 832 19.92 13.03 -27.23
C ASN A 832 20.49 14.09 -28.19
N ILE A 833 21.29 13.66 -29.18
CA ILE A 833 21.95 14.57 -30.13
C ILE A 833 20.95 15.41 -30.94
N ASN A 834 19.75 14.88 -31.22
CA ASN A 834 18.72 15.62 -31.96
C ASN A 834 18.23 16.84 -31.17
N VAL A 835 18.14 16.72 -29.83
CA VAL A 835 17.76 17.84 -28.97
C VAL A 835 18.89 18.88 -28.88
N LEU A 836 20.14 18.44 -28.80
CA LEU A 836 21.30 19.34 -28.80
C LEU A 836 21.43 20.08 -30.13
N ALA A 837 21.27 19.38 -31.25
CA ALA A 837 21.21 19.97 -32.59
C ALA A 837 20.13 21.04 -32.70
N TYR A 838 18.93 20.75 -32.20
CA TYR A 838 17.84 21.72 -32.20
C TYR A 838 18.16 22.98 -31.38
N ARG A 839 18.85 22.84 -30.23
CA ARG A 839 19.29 23.98 -29.40
C ARG A 839 20.34 24.82 -30.13
N VAL A 840 21.31 24.17 -30.79
CA VAL A 840 22.31 24.85 -31.63
C VAL A 840 21.62 25.65 -32.75
N LEU A 841 20.66 25.06 -33.46
CA LEU A 841 19.90 25.74 -34.52
C LEU A 841 19.10 26.93 -33.97
N ARG A 842 18.44 26.78 -32.81
CA ARG A 842 17.73 27.87 -32.14
C ARG A 842 18.66 29.01 -31.75
N PHE A 843 19.86 28.72 -31.28
CA PHE A 843 20.87 29.73 -30.98
C PHE A 843 21.35 30.47 -32.24
N LEU A 844 21.55 29.76 -33.36
CA LEU A 844 21.91 30.38 -34.64
C LEU A 844 20.79 31.24 -35.21
N ASP A 845 19.54 30.77 -35.17
CA ASP A 845 18.34 31.56 -35.50
C ASP A 845 18.30 32.84 -34.67
N LEU A 846 18.56 32.72 -33.36
CA LEU A 846 18.67 33.87 -32.48
C LEU A 846 19.77 34.84 -32.95
N VAL A 847 20.98 34.41 -33.25
CA VAL A 847 22.06 35.32 -33.69
C VAL A 847 21.76 35.97 -35.05
N VAL A 848 21.20 35.20 -36.00
CA VAL A 848 21.06 35.61 -37.40
C VAL A 848 19.74 36.32 -37.70
N LEU A 849 18.63 35.76 -37.26
CA LEU A 849 17.26 36.08 -37.71
C LEU A 849 16.48 37.00 -36.77
N ASP A 850 16.91 37.15 -35.51
CA ASP A 850 16.27 38.07 -34.55
C ASP A 850 16.28 39.53 -35.05
N ASN A 851 15.23 40.28 -34.76
CA ASN A 851 14.88 41.52 -35.47
C ASN A 851 16.01 42.55 -35.43
N VAL A 852 16.64 42.82 -36.58
CA VAL A 852 17.90 43.61 -36.71
C VAL A 852 17.81 45.00 -36.07
N ALA A 853 16.63 45.62 -36.12
CA ALA A 853 16.37 46.92 -35.51
C ALA A 853 16.47 46.95 -33.98
N THR A 854 16.48 45.77 -33.33
CA THR A 854 16.53 45.61 -31.87
C THR A 854 17.84 44.96 -31.37
N GLN A 855 18.76 44.62 -32.28
CA GLN A 855 20.04 44.00 -31.93
C GLN A 855 21.04 45.05 -31.44
N SER A 856 21.88 44.69 -30.45
CA SER A 856 22.98 45.55 -30.01
C SER A 856 24.08 45.62 -31.08
N PRO A 857 24.87 46.72 -31.15
CA PRO A 857 25.97 46.85 -32.11
C PRO A 857 26.97 45.69 -32.06
N ARG A 858 27.27 45.19 -30.86
CA ARG A 858 28.16 44.03 -30.67
C ARG A 858 27.56 42.74 -31.20
N ARG A 859 26.24 42.54 -31.09
CA ARG A 859 25.56 41.38 -31.68
C ARG A 859 25.53 41.45 -33.20
N GLN A 860 25.36 42.65 -33.78
CA GLN A 860 25.48 42.86 -35.22
C GLN A 860 26.90 42.53 -35.72
N GLN A 861 27.93 42.93 -34.95
CA GLN A 861 29.31 42.60 -35.24
C GLN A 861 29.59 41.09 -35.18
N LEU A 862 29.11 40.40 -34.12
CA LEU A 862 29.16 38.94 -34.03
C LEU A 862 28.48 38.27 -35.22
N ARG A 863 27.29 38.76 -35.60
CA ARG A 863 26.53 38.24 -36.75
C ARG A 863 27.33 38.37 -38.05
N SER A 864 27.85 39.56 -38.35
CA SER A 864 28.63 39.81 -39.56
C SER A 864 29.90 38.94 -39.61
N SER A 865 30.63 38.86 -38.49
CA SER A 865 31.82 37.99 -38.39
C SER A 865 31.51 36.51 -38.53
N LEU A 866 30.40 36.02 -37.96
CA LEU A 866 29.96 34.63 -38.07
C LEU A 866 29.49 34.28 -39.50
N LEU A 867 28.72 35.18 -40.13
CA LEU A 867 28.22 35.00 -41.50
C LEU A 867 29.34 34.97 -42.55
N GLN A 868 30.46 35.65 -42.28
CA GLN A 868 31.64 35.64 -43.14
C GLN A 868 32.47 34.36 -43.04
N GLN A 869 32.19 33.46 -42.08
CA GLN A 869 32.91 32.20 -41.93
C GLN A 869 32.33 31.12 -42.86
N PRO A 870 33.09 30.64 -43.86
CA PRO A 870 32.59 29.58 -44.75
C PRO A 870 32.29 28.28 -44.01
N MET A 871 33.02 28.01 -42.92
CA MET A 871 32.86 26.83 -42.06
C MET A 871 31.50 26.74 -41.37
N LEU A 872 30.66 27.79 -41.42
CA LEU A 872 29.28 27.74 -40.92
C LEU A 872 28.33 27.02 -41.90
N TYR A 873 28.59 27.12 -43.21
CA TYR A 873 27.61 26.74 -44.23
C TYR A 873 27.65 25.25 -44.57
N GLU A 874 28.82 24.62 -44.47
CA GLU A 874 28.98 23.17 -44.56
C GLU A 874 28.13 22.44 -43.50
N PRO A 875 28.24 22.78 -42.20
CA PRO A 875 27.41 22.20 -41.18
C PRO A 875 25.90 22.45 -41.35
N LEU A 876 25.48 23.67 -41.72
CA LEU A 876 24.06 23.97 -41.98
C LEU A 876 23.50 23.19 -43.18
N ALA A 877 24.29 22.98 -44.24
CA ALA A 877 23.89 22.16 -45.37
C ALA A 877 23.75 20.68 -44.99
N HIS A 878 24.63 20.18 -44.13
CA HIS A 878 24.53 18.83 -43.59
C HIS A 878 23.28 18.63 -42.73
N PHE A 879 22.95 19.55 -41.82
CA PHE A 879 21.69 19.50 -41.08
C PHE A 879 20.47 19.41 -42.00
N PHE A 880 20.52 20.07 -43.16
CA PHE A 880 19.42 20.08 -44.13
C PHE A 880 19.28 18.74 -44.87
N SER A 881 20.41 18.08 -45.13
CA SER A 881 20.45 16.80 -45.83
C SER A 881 19.97 15.60 -44.99
N LEU A 882 19.77 15.78 -43.68
CA LEU A 882 19.43 14.70 -42.76
C LEU A 882 17.91 14.52 -42.67
N ASP A 883 17.41 13.35 -43.10
CA ASP A 883 15.98 13.01 -43.17
C ASP A 883 15.29 12.86 -41.80
N THR A 884 16.05 12.92 -40.71
CA THR A 884 15.57 12.77 -39.33
C THR A 884 15.05 14.07 -38.70
N THR A 885 15.10 15.19 -39.40
CA THR A 885 14.64 16.49 -38.90
C THR A 885 13.14 16.68 -39.11
N SER A 886 12.41 17.11 -38.07
CA SER A 886 10.98 17.38 -38.17
C SER A 886 10.68 18.38 -39.30
N PRO A 887 9.49 18.35 -39.94
CA PRO A 887 9.15 19.27 -41.03
C PRO A 887 9.34 20.74 -40.64
N LEU A 888 9.07 21.09 -39.38
CA LEU A 888 9.27 22.43 -38.83
C LEU A 888 10.77 22.78 -38.69
N ALA A 889 11.62 21.82 -38.29
CA ALA A 889 13.06 22.01 -38.23
C ALA A 889 13.67 22.20 -39.63
N LYS A 890 13.22 21.42 -40.63
CA LYS A 890 13.61 21.61 -42.04
C LYS A 890 13.21 23.00 -42.56
N ALA A 891 11.97 23.44 -42.31
CA ALA A 891 11.51 24.77 -42.70
C ALA A 891 12.29 25.91 -42.01
N THR A 892 12.62 25.75 -40.72
CA THR A 892 13.44 26.72 -39.98
C THR A 892 14.85 26.81 -40.55
N LEU A 893 15.46 25.66 -40.86
CA LEU A 893 16.80 25.59 -41.41
C LEU A 893 16.85 26.18 -42.83
N ALA A 894 15.83 25.95 -43.65
CA ALA A 894 15.66 26.61 -44.95
C ALA A 894 15.67 28.14 -44.79
N ARG A 895 14.86 28.66 -43.87
CA ARG A 895 14.77 30.10 -43.57
C ARG A 895 16.11 30.67 -43.07
N LEU A 896 16.82 29.94 -42.21
CA LEU A 896 18.14 30.32 -41.69
C LEU A 896 19.16 30.39 -42.82
N LEU A 897 19.28 29.34 -43.64
CA LEU A 897 20.17 29.28 -44.80
C LEU A 897 19.87 30.40 -45.80
N GLN A 898 18.60 30.60 -46.15
CA GLN A 898 18.18 31.63 -47.09
C GLN A 898 18.60 33.03 -46.61
N THR A 899 18.41 33.29 -45.33
CA THR A 899 18.72 34.60 -44.75
C THR A 899 20.23 34.80 -44.63
N CYS A 900 20.98 33.78 -44.18
CA CYS A 900 22.45 33.83 -44.17
C CYS A 900 23.00 34.18 -45.56
N LEU A 901 22.55 33.46 -46.59
CA LEU A 901 22.97 33.68 -47.98
C LEU A 901 22.57 35.06 -48.51
N THR A 902 21.35 35.51 -48.22
CA THR A 902 20.88 36.85 -48.61
C THR A 902 21.72 37.96 -47.98
N LEU A 903 22.12 37.79 -46.71
CA LEU A 903 22.93 38.76 -45.98
C LEU A 903 24.38 38.77 -46.48
N VAL A 904 25.00 37.60 -46.64
CA VAL A 904 26.37 37.50 -47.19
C VAL A 904 26.44 37.99 -48.63
N LYS A 905 25.42 37.75 -49.46
CA LYS A 905 25.36 38.31 -50.82
C LYS A 905 25.44 39.84 -50.83
N LYS A 906 24.83 40.49 -49.84
CA LYS A 906 24.88 41.95 -49.67
C LYS A 906 26.22 42.45 -49.12
N GLU A 907 26.86 41.67 -48.26
CA GLU A 907 28.07 42.08 -47.52
C GLU A 907 29.39 41.68 -48.23
N ASN A 908 29.46 40.51 -48.87
CA ASN A 908 30.69 39.95 -49.44
C ASN A 908 30.41 38.92 -50.57
N ALA A 909 30.40 39.38 -51.83
CA ALA A 909 30.08 38.56 -53.00
C ALA A 909 31.04 37.37 -53.26
N PRO A 910 32.36 37.47 -53.05
CA PRO A 910 33.27 36.32 -53.10
C PRO A 910 32.91 35.22 -52.10
N VAL A 911 32.63 35.59 -50.84
CA VAL A 911 32.25 34.62 -49.80
C VAL A 911 30.89 33.98 -50.14
N TYR A 912 29.92 34.75 -50.63
CA TYR A 912 28.64 34.22 -51.11
C TYR A 912 28.80 33.14 -52.18
N THR A 913 29.68 33.37 -53.16
CA THR A 913 29.95 32.40 -54.24
C THR A 913 30.55 31.11 -53.69
N TYR A 914 31.42 31.22 -52.70
CA TYR A 914 32.03 30.06 -52.04
C TYR A 914 31.01 29.29 -51.17
N CYS A 915 30.20 29.99 -50.38
CA CYS A 915 29.15 29.38 -49.55
C CYS A 915 28.07 28.66 -50.37
N THR A 916 27.62 29.26 -51.47
CA THR A 916 26.64 28.62 -52.38
C THR A 916 27.22 27.39 -53.07
N HIS A 917 28.52 27.37 -53.36
CA HIS A 917 29.19 26.19 -53.88
C HIS A 917 29.26 25.04 -52.85
N ILE A 918 29.54 25.36 -51.58
CA ILE A 918 29.53 24.40 -50.47
C ILE A 918 28.14 23.76 -50.29
N ILE A 919 27.08 24.58 -50.23
CA ILE A 919 25.71 24.07 -50.04
C ILE A 919 25.28 23.21 -51.22
N ASN A 920 25.51 23.65 -52.47
CA ASN A 920 25.19 22.87 -53.68
C ASN A 920 25.88 21.50 -53.71
N ARG A 921 27.10 21.42 -53.18
CA ARG A 921 27.87 20.18 -53.13
C ARG A 921 27.30 19.17 -52.13
N ILE A 922 26.79 19.64 -50.99
CA ILE A 922 26.35 18.80 -49.88
C ILE A 922 24.85 18.45 -50.00
N SER A 923 24.02 19.42 -50.37
CA SER A 923 22.58 19.25 -50.55
C SER A 923 22.09 20.09 -51.74
N PRO A 924 22.03 19.51 -52.96
CA PRO A 924 21.54 20.21 -54.15
C PRO A 924 20.09 20.65 -54.02
N LEU A 925 19.28 19.88 -53.25
CA LEU A 925 17.88 20.17 -52.98
C LEU A 925 17.71 21.36 -52.02
N ALA A 926 18.66 21.60 -51.11
CA ALA A 926 18.59 22.72 -50.17
C ALA A 926 18.53 24.08 -50.87
N LEU A 927 19.19 24.24 -52.03
CA LEU A 927 19.16 25.48 -52.82
C LEU A 927 17.96 25.58 -53.78
N GLN A 928 17.17 24.51 -53.93
CA GLN A 928 15.91 24.54 -54.66
C GLN A 928 14.74 24.88 -53.75
N ASP A 929 14.80 24.45 -52.48
CA ASP A 929 13.81 24.75 -51.43
C ASP A 929 14.02 26.14 -50.76
N VAL A 930 15.26 26.66 -50.80
CA VAL A 930 15.68 27.99 -50.33
C VAL A 930 15.53 29.05 -51.41
#